data_AF-A0A497V7L0-F1
#
_entry.id   AF-A0A497V7L0-F1
#
_cell.length_a   1.000
_cell.length_b   1.000
_cell.length_c   1.000
_cell.angle_alpha   90.00
_cell.angle_beta   90.00
_cell.angle_gamma   90.00
#
_symmetry.space_group_name_H-M   'P 1'
#
loop_
_entity.id
_entity.type
_entity.pdbx_description
1 polymer ?
#
loop_
_entity_poly.entity_id
_entity_poly.type
_entity_poly.pdbx_seq_one_letter_code
_entity_poly.pdbx_strand_id
1 'polypeptide(L)'
;MSGLWICLVLALSIARAAAMDLATETQLRLGWDIPMERIDDVEGVLTPEDVGNPQRPQRVTTTLHQSLNAGYLRHVVWLRLHAPELMEQTNDHVLWLLAQPTYLDHVTLYQRSADTGAWAPQHSGDLVPAEQKSPVRQHLFRLSPGQLTLIRIETTSAMQFQGKVLSSQALGRELTAIERYQGLYFGAACALLLGMAAAALIFKTSALRAMLGLGLVSALHLVNVRGYTSLWAPTAWTEWASHAVGIGAFAIAAAVAWQIKVQLTAHTRYRQTDRLLAALTALNLLGTFSVPLHFYGSVAWINLVSLLVCNVIAVALCLVALRQGRRTAQHAVLLFAYGMHALSGAPLTLIMVGQSRWDMDITNLWQLESLAFMVLLGMAIFIGMVVRYRKAIQAKDHAIDRLAESEHRLEDKVAVRTVELSIAQSALSEALQSERTLRHEQRQFFHMISHEFRTPLAVIDSAAAEQQAFPSTAMEDQTERAAQIRRACRRLTSLVDSCLINERMDTAGFTLHPSPVHITDLMEHAAQLVRWSSKHHLRLFTHAAPLEWICDGTLVRIALSNLVDNAVKFAKAGEIFIAARKNEAGLLEFSVADEGSGMSLEVMNKIFAQFERGDRTDQSRGFGLGLWVARRVALLHGGEIDVESRLGHGTCFRLTIAAQRLAK
;
A
#
# COMPACT_ATOMS: atom_id res chain seq x y z
N MET A 1 -30.24 -24.36 -9.61
CA MET A 1 -31.35 -25.01 -10.36
C MET A 1 -32.73 -24.72 -9.77
N SER A 2 -32.85 -24.41 -8.47
CA SER A 2 -34.12 -24.10 -7.79
C SER A 2 -34.80 -22.78 -8.21
N GLY A 3 -34.04 -21.72 -8.52
CA GLY A 3 -34.63 -20.44 -8.96
C GLY A 3 -35.29 -20.47 -10.34
N LEU A 4 -34.77 -21.31 -11.25
CA LEU A 4 -35.32 -21.49 -12.61
C LEU A 4 -36.63 -22.27 -12.58
N TRP A 5 -36.75 -23.24 -11.65
CA TRP A 5 -37.99 -23.97 -11.38
C TRP A 5 -39.08 -23.08 -10.80
N ILE A 6 -38.74 -22.16 -9.88
CA ILE A 6 -39.72 -21.21 -9.33
C ILE A 6 -40.23 -20.26 -10.41
N CYS A 7 -39.35 -19.76 -11.29
CA CYS A 7 -39.76 -18.90 -12.40
C CYS A 7 -40.61 -19.66 -13.44
N LEU A 8 -40.28 -20.92 -13.74
CA LEU A 8 -41.05 -21.77 -14.64
C LEU A 8 -42.43 -22.09 -14.06
N VAL A 9 -42.52 -22.36 -12.76
CA VAL A 9 -43.77 -22.62 -12.04
C VAL A 9 -44.63 -21.36 -11.95
N LEU A 10 -44.04 -20.18 -11.73
CA LEU A 10 -44.74 -18.89 -11.79
C LEU A 10 -45.24 -18.59 -13.22
N ALA A 11 -44.42 -18.80 -14.25
CA ALA A 11 -44.83 -18.62 -15.63
C ALA A 11 -45.93 -19.62 -16.05
N LEU A 12 -45.84 -20.87 -15.63
CA LEU A 12 -46.84 -21.91 -15.87
C LEU A 12 -48.13 -21.66 -15.09
N SER A 13 -48.07 -21.11 -13.88
CA SER A 13 -49.27 -20.76 -13.10
C SER A 13 -49.94 -19.48 -13.59
N ILE A 14 -49.18 -18.49 -14.09
CA ILE A 14 -49.73 -17.33 -14.81
C ILE A 14 -50.37 -17.78 -16.13
N ALA A 15 -49.74 -18.68 -16.88
CA ALA A 15 -50.31 -19.25 -18.10
C ALA A 15 -51.56 -20.12 -17.83
N ARG A 16 -51.58 -20.88 -16.72
CA ARG A 16 -52.75 -21.66 -16.30
C ARG A 16 -53.91 -20.79 -15.82
N ALA A 17 -53.62 -19.69 -15.13
CA ALA A 17 -54.63 -18.70 -14.74
C ALA A 17 -55.23 -17.98 -15.96
N ALA A 18 -54.43 -17.76 -17.02
CA ALA A 18 -54.90 -17.20 -18.28
C ALA A 18 -55.70 -18.21 -19.14
N ALA A 19 -55.43 -19.51 -19.00
CA ALA A 19 -56.07 -20.55 -19.81
C ALA A 19 -57.39 -21.11 -19.24
N MET A 20 -57.72 -20.81 -17.98
CA MET A 20 -58.85 -21.45 -17.28
C MET A 20 -60.16 -20.63 -17.27
N ASP A 21 -60.19 -19.47 -17.95
CA ASP A 21 -61.36 -18.56 -17.99
C ASP A 21 -62.04 -18.45 -19.38
N LEU A 22 -61.58 -19.23 -20.37
CA LEU A 22 -62.12 -19.22 -21.73
C LEU A 22 -63.22 -20.27 -21.93
N ALA A 23 -64.38 -20.05 -21.33
CA ALA A 23 -65.62 -20.64 -21.83
C ALA A 23 -66.83 -19.84 -21.32
N THR A 24 -67.69 -19.44 -22.27
CA THR A 24 -69.09 -19.02 -22.10
C THR A 24 -69.39 -17.64 -21.51
N GLU A 25 -68.99 -16.55 -22.16
CA GLU A 25 -69.69 -15.24 -22.10
C GLU A 25 -69.22 -14.33 -23.26
N THR A 26 -70.10 -13.48 -23.80
CA THR A 26 -69.88 -12.64 -24.98
C THR A 26 -68.85 -11.53 -24.73
N GLN A 27 -67.59 -11.77 -25.10
CA GLN A 27 -66.56 -10.75 -25.24
C GLN A 27 -66.32 -10.47 -26.73
N LEU A 28 -66.71 -9.29 -27.20
CA LEU A 28 -66.52 -8.88 -28.59
C LEU A 28 -65.51 -7.74 -28.67
N ARG A 29 -64.55 -7.82 -29.59
CA ARG A 29 -63.50 -6.82 -29.78
C ARG A 29 -63.84 -5.87 -30.91
N LEU A 30 -63.68 -4.59 -30.64
CA LEU A 30 -63.81 -3.52 -31.63
C LEU A 30 -62.75 -3.67 -32.73
N GLY A 31 -63.19 -3.55 -33.98
CA GLY A 31 -62.38 -3.72 -35.17
C GLY A 31 -62.22 -5.18 -35.61
N TRP A 32 -62.12 -6.13 -34.68
CA TRP A 32 -61.93 -7.55 -35.00
C TRP A 32 -63.26 -8.29 -35.16
N ASP A 33 -64.09 -8.24 -34.13
CA ASP A 33 -65.41 -8.91 -34.10
C ASP A 33 -66.52 -7.93 -34.50
N ILE A 34 -66.35 -6.64 -34.15
CA ILE A 34 -67.29 -5.56 -34.48
C ILE A 34 -66.60 -4.61 -35.46
N PRO A 35 -66.98 -4.58 -36.75
CA PRO A 35 -66.38 -3.68 -37.72
C PRO A 35 -66.66 -2.22 -37.35
N MET A 36 -65.69 -1.35 -37.64
CA MET A 36 -65.80 0.08 -37.36
C MET A 36 -65.40 0.89 -38.59
N GLU A 37 -65.99 2.06 -38.75
CA GLU A 37 -65.60 3.02 -39.76
C GLU A 37 -64.81 4.14 -39.10
N ARG A 38 -63.64 4.48 -39.67
CA ARG A 38 -62.83 5.62 -39.26
C ARG A 38 -63.17 6.82 -40.12
N ILE A 39 -63.44 7.95 -39.47
CA ILE A 39 -63.67 9.26 -40.10
C ILE A 39 -62.68 10.25 -39.48
N ASP A 40 -61.81 10.83 -40.30
CA ASP A 40 -60.83 11.81 -39.86
C ASP A 40 -61.40 13.23 -39.93
N ASP A 41 -61.50 13.89 -38.78
CA ASP A 41 -61.95 15.28 -38.64
C ASP A 41 -60.74 16.21 -38.52
N VAL A 42 -60.15 16.55 -39.67
CA VAL A 42 -58.94 17.37 -39.78
C VAL A 42 -59.14 18.80 -39.25
N GLU A 43 -60.35 19.34 -39.44
CA GLU A 43 -60.69 20.71 -39.04
C GLU A 43 -61.29 20.79 -37.62
N GLY A 44 -61.69 19.65 -37.03
CA GLY A 44 -62.28 19.58 -35.70
C GLY A 44 -63.72 20.09 -35.62
N VAL A 45 -64.41 20.19 -36.76
CA VAL A 45 -65.72 20.87 -36.89
C VAL A 45 -66.90 19.90 -36.97
N LEU A 46 -66.65 18.59 -37.07
CA LEU A 46 -67.71 17.62 -37.29
C LEU A 46 -68.52 17.37 -36.01
N THR A 47 -69.85 17.36 -36.15
CA THR A 47 -70.78 17.08 -35.04
C THR A 47 -71.25 15.62 -35.05
N PRO A 48 -71.78 15.09 -33.93
CA PRO A 48 -72.41 13.77 -33.89
C PRO A 48 -73.52 13.59 -34.94
N GLU A 49 -74.29 14.65 -35.24
CA GLU A 49 -75.30 14.67 -36.30
C GLU A 49 -74.69 14.46 -37.69
N ASP A 50 -73.56 15.10 -37.97
CA ASP A 50 -72.92 14.98 -39.28
C ASP A 50 -72.29 13.61 -39.47
N VAL A 51 -71.64 13.06 -38.43
CA VAL A 51 -70.97 11.74 -38.45
C VAL A 51 -71.99 10.60 -38.46
N GLY A 52 -73.08 10.75 -37.72
CA GLY A 52 -74.14 9.74 -37.59
C GLY A 52 -75.09 9.66 -38.79
N ASN A 53 -75.03 10.59 -39.73
CA ASN A 53 -75.90 10.58 -40.91
C ASN A 53 -75.30 9.71 -42.04
N PRO A 54 -75.89 8.56 -42.38
CA PRO A 54 -75.39 7.70 -43.46
C PRO A 54 -75.50 8.33 -44.86
N GLN A 55 -76.37 9.34 -45.04
CA GLN A 55 -76.55 10.05 -46.31
C GLN A 55 -75.60 11.24 -46.51
N ARG A 56 -74.88 11.65 -45.45
CA ARG A 56 -73.73 12.53 -45.56
C ARG A 56 -72.48 11.66 -45.44
N PRO A 57 -71.96 11.08 -46.53
CA PRO A 57 -70.66 10.43 -46.50
C PRO A 57 -69.60 11.53 -46.33
N GLN A 58 -69.47 12.07 -45.12
CA GLN A 58 -68.17 12.51 -44.65
C GLN A 58 -67.21 11.39 -45.01
N ARG A 59 -66.09 11.74 -45.66
CA ARG A 59 -65.15 10.76 -46.24
C ARG A 59 -64.82 9.71 -45.18
N VAL A 60 -65.52 8.57 -45.20
CA VAL A 60 -65.14 7.40 -44.42
C VAL A 60 -63.74 7.11 -44.90
N THR A 61 -62.75 7.43 -44.06
CA THR A 61 -61.36 7.33 -44.48
C THR A 61 -61.04 5.88 -44.74
N THR A 62 -61.50 4.98 -43.85
CA THR A 62 -61.21 3.55 -43.92
C THR A 62 -62.19 2.76 -43.05
N THR A 63 -62.67 1.60 -43.54
CA THR A 63 -63.30 0.59 -42.69
C THR A 63 -62.22 -0.23 -42.00
N LEU A 64 -62.23 -0.24 -40.67
CA LEU A 64 -61.27 -0.93 -39.84
C LEU A 64 -61.74 -2.36 -39.55
N HIS A 65 -60.89 -3.32 -39.91
CA HIS A 65 -61.00 -4.75 -39.56
C HIS A 65 -60.00 -5.14 -38.45
N GLN A 66 -59.60 -4.16 -37.64
CA GLN A 66 -58.69 -4.27 -36.52
C GLN A 66 -58.88 -3.06 -35.59
N SER A 67 -58.35 -3.12 -34.37
CA SER A 67 -58.32 -1.98 -33.45
C SER A 67 -57.67 -0.75 -34.09
N LEU A 68 -58.12 0.46 -33.71
CA LEU A 68 -57.54 1.70 -34.23
C LEU A 68 -56.09 1.82 -33.75
N ASN A 69 -55.17 1.98 -34.70
CA ASN A 69 -53.80 2.37 -34.43
C ASN A 69 -53.34 3.32 -35.53
N ALA A 70 -53.26 4.60 -35.20
CA ALA A 70 -52.92 5.65 -36.15
C ALA A 70 -51.62 6.40 -35.80
N GLY A 71 -50.94 5.99 -34.73
CA GLY A 71 -49.74 6.68 -34.23
C GLY A 71 -50.04 8.11 -33.80
N TYR A 72 -49.06 9.00 -33.88
CA TYR A 72 -49.25 10.42 -33.54
C TYR A 72 -50.00 11.16 -34.65
N LEU A 73 -51.26 11.49 -34.40
CA LEU A 73 -52.07 12.37 -35.24
C LEU A 73 -52.36 13.67 -34.51
N ARG A 74 -52.58 14.75 -35.27
CA ARG A 74 -52.87 16.09 -34.72
C ARG A 74 -54.35 16.45 -34.77
N HIS A 75 -55.16 15.62 -35.38
CA HIS A 75 -56.58 15.90 -35.64
C HIS A 75 -57.49 14.89 -34.94
N VAL A 76 -58.78 15.22 -34.87
CA VAL A 76 -59.80 14.42 -34.19
C VAL A 76 -60.18 13.22 -35.04
N VAL A 77 -60.36 12.06 -34.42
CA VAL A 77 -60.82 10.85 -35.10
C VAL A 77 -62.16 10.40 -34.55
N TRP A 78 -63.09 10.14 -35.46
CA TRP A 78 -64.38 9.54 -35.17
C TRP A 78 -64.39 8.07 -35.57
N LEU A 79 -64.89 7.22 -34.67
CA LEU A 79 -65.22 5.84 -34.97
C LEU A 79 -66.73 5.69 -34.99
N ARG A 80 -67.25 5.15 -36.09
CA ARG A 80 -68.67 4.86 -36.29
C ARG A 80 -68.87 3.35 -36.33
N LEU A 81 -69.75 2.83 -35.47
CA LEU A 81 -70.08 1.41 -35.39
C LEU A 81 -71.50 1.19 -34.86
N HIS A 82 -72.01 -0.02 -35.02
CA HIS A 82 -73.24 -0.44 -34.34
C HIS A 82 -72.90 -1.29 -33.12
N ALA A 83 -73.53 -0.98 -31.98
CA ALA A 83 -73.42 -1.85 -30.82
C ALA A 83 -74.03 -3.22 -31.15
N PRO A 84 -73.40 -4.33 -30.72
CA PRO A 84 -73.93 -5.66 -31.00
C PRO A 84 -75.29 -5.84 -30.31
N GLU A 85 -76.15 -6.65 -30.90
CA GLU A 85 -77.41 -7.05 -30.27
C GLU A 85 -77.13 -8.07 -29.14
N LEU A 86 -77.92 -8.00 -28.06
CA LEU A 86 -77.88 -9.01 -27.01
C LEU A 86 -78.46 -10.31 -27.57
N MET A 87 -77.71 -11.41 -27.46
CA MET A 87 -78.26 -12.73 -27.73
C MET A 87 -79.35 -13.03 -26.68
N GLU A 88 -80.50 -13.59 -27.10
CA GLU A 88 -81.70 -13.84 -26.28
C GLU A 88 -81.47 -14.60 -24.95
N GLN A 89 -80.29 -15.21 -24.76
CA GLN A 89 -79.94 -16.02 -23.58
C GLN A 89 -79.29 -15.23 -22.43
N THR A 90 -79.02 -13.93 -22.59
CA THR A 90 -78.39 -13.11 -21.54
C THR A 90 -79.42 -12.27 -20.80
N ASN A 91 -79.63 -12.53 -19.51
CA ASN A 91 -80.48 -11.72 -18.59
C ASN A 91 -79.95 -10.28 -18.35
N ASP A 92 -78.95 -9.84 -19.13
CA ASP A 92 -78.23 -8.60 -18.93
C ASP A 92 -78.65 -7.60 -20.02
N HIS A 93 -79.48 -6.62 -19.66
CA HIS A 93 -80.00 -5.62 -20.59
C HIS A 93 -79.01 -4.49 -20.92
N VAL A 94 -77.76 -4.57 -20.43
CA VAL A 94 -76.75 -3.52 -20.57
C VAL A 94 -75.44 -4.11 -21.06
N LEU A 95 -74.89 -3.50 -22.10
CA LEU A 95 -73.54 -3.78 -22.58
C LEU A 95 -72.60 -2.68 -22.11
N TRP A 96 -71.33 -3.02 -21.93
CA TRP A 96 -70.29 -2.09 -21.51
C TRP A 96 -69.15 -2.11 -22.51
N LEU A 97 -68.70 -0.93 -22.94
CA LEU A 97 -67.47 -0.77 -23.69
C LEU A 97 -66.33 -0.43 -22.73
N LEU A 98 -65.39 -1.35 -22.58
CA LEU A 98 -64.13 -1.13 -21.88
C LEU A 98 -63.03 -0.84 -22.92
N ALA A 99 -62.49 0.37 -22.91
CA ALA A 99 -61.50 0.81 -23.87
C ALA A 99 -60.14 1.17 -23.24
N GLN A 100 -59.09 0.99 -24.05
CA GLN A 100 -57.67 1.18 -23.76
C GLN A 100 -56.98 1.83 -24.96
N PRO A 101 -55.81 2.48 -24.79
CA PRO A 101 -55.07 2.69 -23.54
C PRO A 101 -55.68 3.82 -22.68
N THR A 102 -55.27 3.94 -21.41
CA THR A 102 -55.88 4.88 -20.44
C THR A 102 -55.35 6.31 -20.52
N TYR A 103 -54.34 6.57 -21.35
CA TYR A 103 -53.69 7.88 -21.53
C TYR A 103 -54.29 8.72 -22.66
N LEU A 104 -55.47 8.35 -23.18
CA LEU A 104 -56.14 9.15 -24.20
C LEU A 104 -56.75 10.38 -23.54
N ASP A 105 -56.49 11.55 -24.11
CA ASP A 105 -56.82 12.84 -23.50
C ASP A 105 -58.34 13.01 -23.34
N HIS A 106 -59.09 12.89 -24.44
CA HIS A 106 -60.54 12.95 -24.48
C HIS A 106 -61.13 11.86 -25.39
N VAL A 107 -62.00 11.04 -24.80
CA VAL A 107 -62.78 10.02 -25.50
C VAL A 107 -64.24 10.22 -25.14
N THR A 108 -65.06 10.61 -26.12
CA THR A 108 -66.50 10.81 -25.91
C THR A 108 -67.29 9.82 -26.75
N LEU A 109 -68.15 9.04 -26.09
CA LEU A 109 -69.09 8.14 -26.74
C LEU A 109 -70.46 8.80 -26.86
N TYR A 110 -71.06 8.71 -28.04
CA TYR A 110 -72.40 9.21 -28.32
C TYR A 110 -73.31 8.06 -28.74
N GLN A 111 -74.44 7.93 -28.03
CA GLN A 111 -75.61 7.14 -28.42
C GLN A 111 -76.87 7.98 -28.25
N ARG A 112 -77.94 7.67 -28.99
CA ARG A 112 -79.19 8.42 -28.84
C ARG A 112 -79.92 7.99 -27.56
N SER A 113 -80.28 8.96 -26.73
CA SER A 113 -81.13 8.74 -25.56
C SER A 113 -82.48 8.17 -26.00
N ALA A 114 -82.94 7.11 -25.31
CA ALA A 114 -84.23 6.50 -25.58
C ALA A 114 -85.40 7.48 -25.30
N ASP A 115 -85.23 8.41 -24.36
CA ASP A 115 -86.29 9.31 -23.90
C ASP A 115 -86.42 10.56 -24.78
N THR A 116 -85.30 11.11 -25.26
CA THR A 116 -85.28 12.40 -25.98
C THR A 116 -84.92 12.27 -27.46
N GLY A 117 -84.36 11.13 -27.89
CA GLY A 117 -83.82 10.94 -29.23
C GLY A 117 -82.56 11.76 -29.54
N ALA A 118 -82.13 12.67 -28.66
CA ALA A 118 -80.92 13.45 -28.78
C ALA A 118 -79.67 12.61 -28.48
N TRP A 119 -78.51 13.03 -28.98
CA TRP A 119 -77.23 12.40 -28.64
C TRP A 119 -76.92 12.62 -27.16
N ALA A 120 -76.71 11.53 -26.42
CA ALA A 120 -76.28 11.53 -25.04
C ALA A 120 -74.76 11.27 -24.98
N PRO A 121 -73.93 12.29 -24.67
CA PRO A 121 -72.50 12.11 -24.55
C PRO A 121 -72.14 11.40 -23.24
N GLN A 122 -71.19 10.48 -23.32
CA GLN A 122 -70.49 9.90 -22.18
C GLN A 122 -69.02 10.24 -22.31
N HIS A 123 -68.48 10.96 -21.32
CA HIS A 123 -67.11 11.46 -21.36
C HIS A 123 -66.15 10.54 -20.59
N SER A 124 -64.98 10.32 -21.17
CA SER A 124 -63.83 9.69 -20.54
C SER A 124 -62.54 10.29 -21.13
N GLY A 125 -61.40 9.96 -20.54
CA GLY A 125 -60.12 10.54 -20.93
C GLY A 125 -59.26 10.86 -19.71
N ASP A 126 -57.96 11.04 -19.90
CA ASP A 126 -57.06 11.44 -18.81
C ASP A 126 -57.07 12.95 -18.52
N LEU A 127 -57.52 13.78 -19.48
CA LEU A 127 -57.83 15.21 -19.29
C LEU A 127 -59.28 15.47 -18.86
N VAL A 128 -60.13 14.44 -18.81
CA VAL A 128 -61.50 14.57 -18.30
C VAL A 128 -61.51 14.46 -16.78
N PRO A 129 -62.08 15.44 -16.05
CA PRO A 129 -62.18 15.40 -14.58
C PRO A 129 -62.92 14.15 -14.08
N ALA A 130 -62.51 13.62 -12.93
CA ALA A 130 -63.08 12.38 -12.38
C ALA A 130 -64.59 12.45 -12.11
N GLU A 131 -65.13 13.64 -11.88
CA GLU A 131 -66.57 13.88 -11.67
C GLU A 131 -67.42 13.68 -12.95
N GLN A 132 -66.79 13.77 -14.12
CA GLN A 132 -67.46 13.69 -15.43
C GLN A 132 -67.32 12.34 -16.12
N LYS A 133 -66.59 11.38 -15.51
CA LYS A 133 -66.34 10.04 -16.04
C LYS A 133 -66.61 8.97 -14.98
N SER A 134 -66.76 7.71 -15.38
CA SER A 134 -66.92 6.62 -14.41
C SER A 134 -65.70 6.52 -13.47
N PRO A 135 -65.89 6.11 -12.20
CA PRO A 135 -64.83 6.04 -11.18
C PRO A 135 -63.93 4.80 -11.35
N VAL A 136 -63.47 4.57 -12.58
CA VAL A 136 -62.53 3.51 -12.96
C VAL A 136 -61.40 4.12 -13.77
N ARG A 137 -60.26 3.42 -13.87
CA ARG A 137 -59.07 3.93 -14.59
C ARG A 137 -59.21 3.84 -16.10
N GLN A 138 -59.88 2.80 -16.55
CA GLN A 138 -60.09 2.51 -17.96
C GLN A 138 -61.20 3.38 -18.53
N HIS A 139 -61.24 3.52 -19.85
CA HIS A 139 -62.36 4.20 -20.50
C HIS A 139 -63.55 3.26 -20.51
N LEU A 140 -64.53 3.52 -19.64
CA LEU A 140 -65.72 2.70 -19.48
C LEU A 140 -66.96 3.48 -19.94
N PHE A 141 -67.70 2.90 -20.87
CA PHE A 141 -68.93 3.48 -21.40
C PHE A 141 -70.07 2.46 -21.36
N ARG A 142 -71.28 2.93 -21.08
CA ARG A 142 -72.49 2.14 -21.18
C ARG A 142 -72.97 2.12 -22.63
N LEU A 143 -73.34 0.95 -23.13
CA LEU A 143 -73.88 0.75 -24.48
C LEU A 143 -75.33 0.26 -24.42
N SER A 144 -76.17 0.89 -25.22
CA SER A 144 -77.47 0.34 -25.63
C SER A 144 -77.28 -0.61 -26.83
N PRO A 145 -77.73 -1.87 -26.73
CA PRO A 145 -77.62 -2.86 -27.81
C PRO A 145 -78.26 -2.41 -29.13
N GLY A 146 -77.67 -2.79 -30.27
CA GLY A 146 -78.19 -2.49 -31.61
C GLY A 146 -78.10 -1.02 -32.06
N GLN A 147 -77.86 -0.08 -31.14
CA GLN A 147 -77.82 1.35 -31.46
C GLN A 147 -76.53 1.76 -32.18
N LEU A 148 -76.67 2.74 -33.09
CA LEU A 148 -75.54 3.45 -33.68
C LEU A 148 -74.72 4.14 -32.59
N THR A 149 -73.43 3.86 -32.58
CA THR A 149 -72.48 4.32 -31.58
C THR A 149 -71.37 5.10 -32.28
N LEU A 150 -71.17 6.34 -31.85
CA LEU A 150 -70.09 7.20 -32.33
C LEU A 150 -69.08 7.43 -31.22
N ILE A 151 -67.79 7.32 -31.52
CA ILE A 151 -66.72 7.56 -30.56
C ILE A 151 -65.83 8.65 -31.12
N ARG A 152 -65.76 9.79 -30.44
CA ARG A 152 -64.86 10.91 -30.75
C ARG A 152 -63.60 10.78 -29.91
N ILE A 153 -62.44 10.73 -30.55
CA ILE A 153 -61.14 10.60 -29.92
C ILE A 153 -60.31 11.84 -30.27
N GLU A 154 -59.89 12.56 -29.24
CA GLU A 154 -59.01 13.72 -29.32
C GLU A 154 -57.86 13.50 -28.33
N THR A 155 -56.63 13.45 -28.82
CA THR A 155 -55.45 13.17 -28.00
C THR A 155 -54.18 13.74 -28.61
N THR A 156 -53.29 14.19 -27.74
CA THR A 156 -51.92 14.60 -28.08
C THR A 156 -50.92 13.43 -28.03
N SER A 157 -51.34 12.29 -27.47
CA SER A 157 -50.60 11.03 -27.39
C SER A 157 -50.74 10.20 -28.67
N ALA A 158 -50.08 9.04 -28.72
CA ALA A 158 -50.26 8.10 -29.83
C ALA A 158 -51.72 7.62 -29.87
N MET A 159 -52.39 7.89 -30.98
CA MET A 159 -53.80 7.58 -31.18
C MET A 159 -53.99 6.08 -31.43
N GLN A 160 -54.36 5.40 -30.35
CA GLN A 160 -54.69 3.98 -30.32
C GLN A 160 -56.03 3.83 -29.62
N PHE A 161 -56.87 2.93 -30.12
CA PHE A 161 -58.15 2.64 -29.48
C PHE A 161 -58.48 1.16 -29.63
N GLN A 162 -58.33 0.43 -28.53
CA GLN A 162 -58.71 -0.95 -28.38
C GLN A 162 -59.92 -1.00 -27.46
N GLY A 163 -61.02 -1.59 -27.92
CA GLY A 163 -62.26 -1.68 -27.16
C GLY A 163 -62.77 -3.10 -27.06
N LYS A 164 -63.24 -3.48 -25.88
CA LYS A 164 -63.94 -4.74 -25.61
C LYS A 164 -65.36 -4.43 -25.20
N VAL A 165 -66.33 -4.98 -25.92
CA VAL A 165 -67.75 -4.97 -25.53
C VAL A 165 -68.01 -6.19 -24.66
N LEU A 166 -68.51 -5.94 -23.45
CA LEU A 166 -68.65 -6.91 -22.37
C LEU A 166 -70.05 -6.83 -21.77
N SER A 167 -70.58 -7.97 -21.30
CA SER A 167 -71.70 -8.00 -20.36
C SER A 167 -71.27 -7.43 -18.99
N SER A 168 -72.22 -7.10 -18.12
CA SER A 168 -71.95 -6.65 -16.75
C SER A 168 -71.16 -7.70 -15.95
N GLN A 169 -71.47 -8.99 -16.13
CA GLN A 169 -70.74 -10.08 -15.48
C GLN A 169 -69.31 -10.22 -16.01
N ALA A 170 -69.14 -10.19 -17.35
CA ALA A 170 -67.82 -10.26 -17.98
C ALA A 170 -66.96 -9.04 -17.63
N LEU A 171 -67.55 -7.85 -17.54
CA LEU A 171 -66.87 -6.63 -17.09
C LEU A 171 -66.29 -6.79 -15.68
N GLY A 172 -67.09 -7.31 -14.74
CA GLY A 172 -66.63 -7.54 -13.36
C GLY A 172 -65.44 -8.50 -13.30
N ARG A 173 -65.48 -9.60 -14.07
CA ARG A 173 -64.37 -10.55 -14.18
C ARG A 173 -63.13 -9.91 -14.80
N GLU A 174 -63.29 -9.19 -15.92
CA GLU A 174 -62.19 -8.53 -16.64
C GLU A 174 -61.50 -7.47 -15.77
N LEU A 175 -62.26 -6.59 -15.12
CA LEU A 175 -61.69 -5.59 -14.20
C LEU A 175 -60.95 -6.26 -13.05
N THR A 176 -61.56 -7.28 -12.42
CA THR A 176 -60.90 -8.03 -11.32
C THR A 176 -59.62 -8.72 -11.78
N ALA A 177 -59.60 -9.28 -13.00
CA ALA A 177 -58.40 -9.89 -13.58
C ALA A 177 -57.29 -8.86 -13.82
N ILE A 178 -57.64 -7.70 -14.41
CA ILE A 178 -56.72 -6.58 -14.61
C ILE A 178 -56.13 -6.14 -13.27
N GLU A 179 -56.96 -5.97 -12.24
CA GLU A 179 -56.49 -5.50 -10.94
C GLU A 179 -55.61 -6.48 -10.20
N ARG A 180 -55.94 -7.77 -10.25
CA ARG A 180 -55.07 -8.81 -9.69
C ARG A 180 -53.69 -8.79 -10.36
N TYR A 181 -53.66 -8.66 -11.69
CA TYR A 181 -52.40 -8.59 -12.44
C TYR A 181 -51.58 -7.34 -12.08
N GLN A 182 -52.21 -6.15 -12.05
CA GLN A 182 -51.51 -4.92 -11.67
C GLN A 182 -51.00 -4.97 -10.22
N GLY A 183 -51.79 -5.50 -9.29
CA GLY A 183 -51.38 -5.68 -7.89
C GLY A 183 -50.16 -6.59 -7.74
N LEU A 184 -50.13 -7.73 -8.44
CA LEU A 184 -48.99 -8.64 -8.46
C LEU A 184 -47.75 -7.96 -9.05
N TYR A 185 -47.91 -7.24 -10.17
CA TYR A 185 -46.83 -6.53 -10.83
C TYR A 185 -46.22 -5.47 -9.92
N PHE A 186 -47.02 -4.53 -9.40
CA PHE A 186 -46.52 -3.44 -8.56
C PHE A 186 -45.99 -3.95 -7.23
N GLY A 187 -46.55 -5.04 -6.68
CA GLY A 187 -45.98 -5.72 -5.52
C GLY A 187 -44.58 -6.26 -5.78
N ALA A 188 -44.37 -6.96 -6.90
CA ALA A 188 -43.06 -7.47 -7.31
C ALA A 188 -42.06 -6.34 -7.61
N ALA A 189 -42.50 -5.29 -8.31
CA ALA A 189 -41.68 -4.12 -8.60
C ALA A 189 -41.27 -3.39 -7.32
N CYS A 190 -42.19 -3.21 -6.37
CA CYS A 190 -41.91 -2.58 -5.07
C CYS A 190 -40.89 -3.39 -4.26
N ALA A 191 -41.06 -4.71 -4.16
CA ALA A 191 -40.10 -5.59 -3.48
C ALA A 191 -38.70 -5.50 -4.11
N LEU A 192 -38.63 -5.48 -5.45
CA LEU A 192 -37.39 -5.32 -6.19
C LEU A 192 -36.74 -3.96 -5.91
N LEU A 193 -37.51 -2.86 -5.96
CA LEU A 193 -37.03 -1.51 -5.68
C LEU A 193 -36.52 -1.34 -4.23
N LEU A 194 -37.21 -1.94 -3.25
CA LEU A 194 -36.74 -1.95 -1.86
C LEU A 194 -35.41 -2.70 -1.73
N GLY A 195 -35.27 -3.86 -2.40
CA GLY A 195 -34.02 -4.60 -2.45
C GLY A 195 -32.89 -3.78 -3.11
N MET A 196 -33.19 -3.08 -4.21
CA MET A 196 -32.23 -2.17 -4.86
C MET A 196 -31.85 -1.00 -3.96
N ALA A 197 -32.81 -0.40 -3.25
CA ALA A 197 -32.57 0.71 -2.34
C ALA A 197 -31.67 0.29 -1.17
N ALA A 198 -31.96 -0.86 -0.56
CA ALA A 198 -31.10 -1.45 0.47
C ALA A 198 -29.69 -1.71 -0.06
N ALA A 199 -29.56 -2.32 -1.24
CA ALA A 199 -28.26 -2.55 -1.87
C ALA A 199 -27.51 -1.24 -2.16
N ALA A 200 -28.19 -0.21 -2.66
CA ALA A 200 -27.60 1.09 -2.94
C ALA A 200 -27.11 1.79 -1.66
N LEU A 201 -27.84 1.66 -0.55
CA LEU A 201 -27.46 2.19 0.77
C LEU A 201 -26.26 1.46 1.39
N ILE A 202 -26.24 0.12 1.28
CA ILE A 202 -25.18 -0.73 1.85
C ILE A 202 -23.89 -0.59 1.05
N PHE A 203 -23.94 -0.78 -0.28
CA PHE A 203 -22.74 -0.85 -1.12
C PHE A 203 -22.30 0.51 -1.66
N LYS A 204 -23.16 1.55 -1.61
CA LYS A 204 -22.88 2.94 -1.98
C LYS A 204 -22.27 3.13 -3.38
N THR A 205 -22.51 2.19 -4.30
CA THR A 205 -21.99 2.29 -5.67
C THR A 205 -22.86 3.21 -6.52
N SER A 206 -22.25 3.96 -7.45
CA SER A 206 -22.97 4.81 -8.39
C SER A 206 -23.90 4.00 -9.32
N ALA A 207 -23.48 2.79 -9.72
CA ALA A 207 -24.27 1.91 -10.58
C ALA A 207 -25.58 1.45 -9.94
N LEU A 208 -25.58 1.14 -8.62
CA LEU A 208 -26.81 0.77 -7.91
C LEU A 208 -27.75 1.98 -7.74
N ARG A 209 -27.20 3.17 -7.47
CA ARG A 209 -28.01 4.40 -7.38
C ARG A 209 -28.67 4.76 -8.72
N ALA A 210 -27.94 4.63 -9.82
CA ALA A 210 -28.49 4.86 -11.15
C ALA A 210 -29.56 3.80 -11.50
N MET A 211 -29.34 2.54 -11.12
CA MET A 211 -30.32 1.46 -11.33
C MET A 211 -31.59 1.68 -10.51
N LEU A 212 -31.47 2.10 -9.25
CA LEU A 212 -32.61 2.48 -8.42
C LEU A 212 -33.37 3.66 -9.03
N GLY A 213 -32.66 4.69 -9.50
CA GLY A 213 -33.27 5.84 -10.17
C GLY A 213 -34.07 5.43 -11.41
N LEU A 214 -33.49 4.59 -12.27
CA LEU A 214 -34.19 4.03 -13.43
C LEU A 214 -35.43 3.23 -13.01
N GLY A 215 -35.30 2.34 -12.02
CA GLY A 215 -36.43 1.54 -11.54
C GLY A 215 -37.58 2.39 -10.97
N LEU A 216 -37.26 3.42 -10.19
CA LEU A 216 -38.26 4.34 -9.62
C LEU A 216 -38.98 5.13 -10.71
N VAL A 217 -38.22 5.67 -11.68
CA VAL A 217 -38.79 6.42 -12.81
C VAL A 217 -39.69 5.52 -13.68
N SER A 218 -39.23 4.30 -13.99
CA SER A 218 -40.04 3.33 -14.75
C SER A 218 -41.32 2.93 -14.01
N ALA A 219 -41.22 2.65 -12.70
CA ALA A 219 -42.39 2.30 -11.89
C ALA A 219 -43.40 3.47 -11.83
N LEU A 220 -42.93 4.69 -11.60
CA LEU A 220 -43.78 5.88 -11.55
C LEU A 220 -44.47 6.16 -12.89
N HIS A 221 -43.72 6.12 -13.99
CA HIS A 221 -44.32 6.33 -15.31
C HIS A 221 -45.36 5.24 -15.64
N LEU A 222 -45.13 4.00 -15.22
CA LEU A 222 -46.09 2.94 -15.43
C LEU A 222 -47.36 3.11 -14.59
N VAL A 223 -47.25 3.61 -13.35
CA VAL A 223 -48.41 4.05 -12.55
C VAL A 223 -49.22 5.10 -13.33
N ASN A 224 -48.53 6.07 -13.94
CA ASN A 224 -49.17 7.12 -14.76
C ASN A 224 -49.84 6.56 -16.02
N VAL A 225 -49.12 5.76 -16.82
CA VAL A 225 -49.62 5.15 -18.07
C VAL A 225 -50.83 4.26 -17.83
N ARG A 226 -50.96 3.65 -16.65
CA ARG A 226 -52.10 2.81 -16.24
C ARG A 226 -53.27 3.59 -15.64
N GLY A 227 -53.18 4.92 -15.59
CA GLY A 227 -54.26 5.79 -15.13
C GLY A 227 -54.43 5.86 -13.60
N TYR A 228 -53.52 5.29 -12.81
CA TYR A 228 -53.61 5.34 -11.34
C TYR A 228 -53.50 6.76 -10.81
N THR A 229 -52.66 7.58 -11.42
CA THR A 229 -52.53 9.00 -11.05
C THR A 229 -53.82 9.76 -11.36
N SER A 230 -54.48 9.49 -12.50
CA SER A 230 -55.79 10.09 -12.78
C SER A 230 -56.89 9.62 -11.82
N LEU A 231 -56.77 8.42 -11.23
CA LEU A 231 -57.76 7.89 -10.29
C LEU A 231 -57.58 8.44 -8.88
N TRP A 232 -56.33 8.58 -8.41
CA TRP A 232 -56.02 8.94 -7.03
C TRP A 232 -55.70 10.42 -6.82
N ALA A 233 -55.32 11.16 -7.88
CA ALA A 233 -55.06 12.58 -7.77
C ALA A 233 -56.37 13.36 -7.54
N PRO A 234 -56.31 14.49 -6.80
CA PRO A 234 -57.43 15.42 -6.73
C PRO A 234 -57.89 15.87 -8.12
N THR A 235 -59.18 16.15 -8.30
CA THR A 235 -59.75 16.63 -9.58
C THR A 235 -59.10 17.93 -10.06
N ALA A 236 -58.63 18.79 -9.15
CA ALA A 236 -57.86 19.98 -9.49
C ALA A 236 -56.51 19.69 -10.18
N TRP A 237 -56.01 18.45 -10.12
CA TRP A 237 -54.71 18.03 -10.67
C TRP A 237 -54.86 17.17 -11.93
N THR A 238 -56.05 17.11 -12.55
CA THR A 238 -56.30 16.29 -13.74
C THR A 238 -55.28 16.56 -14.86
N GLU A 239 -54.99 17.82 -15.18
CA GLU A 239 -53.97 18.17 -16.18
C GLU A 239 -52.57 17.66 -15.81
N TRP A 240 -52.17 17.82 -14.55
CA TRP A 240 -50.87 17.33 -14.06
C TRP A 240 -50.78 15.81 -14.06
N ALA A 241 -51.88 15.10 -13.78
CA ALA A 241 -51.97 13.66 -13.87
C ALA A 241 -51.77 13.16 -15.31
N SER A 242 -52.35 13.85 -16.30
CA SER A 242 -52.11 13.58 -17.73
C SER A 242 -50.66 13.93 -18.13
N HIS A 243 -50.15 15.10 -17.76
CA HIS A 243 -48.76 15.50 -18.02
C HIS A 243 -47.72 14.50 -17.47
N ALA A 244 -48.02 13.84 -16.36
CA ALA A 244 -47.13 12.86 -15.74
C ALA A 244 -46.82 11.65 -16.66
N VAL A 245 -47.70 11.34 -17.63
CA VAL A 245 -47.45 10.31 -18.66
C VAL A 245 -46.31 10.75 -19.57
N GLY A 246 -46.45 11.89 -20.24
CA GLY A 246 -45.44 12.42 -21.16
C GLY A 246 -44.10 12.76 -20.48
N ILE A 247 -44.15 13.35 -19.28
CA ILE A 247 -42.96 13.65 -18.48
C ILE A 247 -42.21 12.36 -18.14
N GLY A 248 -42.94 11.32 -17.72
CA GLY A 248 -42.35 10.03 -17.41
C GLY A 248 -41.69 9.37 -18.62
N ALA A 249 -42.25 9.52 -19.82
CA ALA A 249 -41.69 8.92 -21.04
C ALA A 249 -40.29 9.46 -21.33
N PHE A 250 -40.10 10.78 -21.22
CA PHE A 250 -38.79 11.41 -21.33
C PHE A 250 -37.87 11.11 -20.15
N ALA A 251 -38.40 11.05 -18.93
CA ALA A 251 -37.63 10.71 -17.74
C ALA A 251 -37.02 9.30 -17.84
N ILE A 252 -37.74 8.33 -18.41
CA ILE A 252 -37.22 6.98 -18.65
C ILE A 252 -36.02 7.02 -19.59
N ALA A 253 -36.13 7.72 -20.73
CA ALA A 253 -35.02 7.83 -21.68
C ALA A 253 -33.80 8.50 -21.06
N ALA A 254 -34.01 9.55 -20.26
CA ALA A 254 -32.94 10.20 -19.50
C ALA A 254 -32.28 9.22 -18.51
N ALA A 255 -33.07 8.44 -17.79
CA ALA A 255 -32.59 7.47 -16.80
C ALA A 255 -31.85 6.29 -17.46
N VAL A 256 -32.31 5.80 -18.62
CA VAL A 256 -31.61 4.76 -19.40
C VAL A 256 -30.25 5.28 -19.88
N ALA A 257 -30.20 6.48 -20.46
CA ALA A 257 -28.94 7.11 -20.89
C ALA A 257 -27.97 7.28 -19.71
N TRP A 258 -28.47 7.74 -18.56
CA TRP A 258 -27.68 7.92 -17.34
C TRP A 258 -27.17 6.59 -16.79
N GLN A 259 -28.01 5.54 -16.77
CA GLN A 259 -27.63 4.20 -16.34
C GLN A 259 -26.50 3.63 -17.20
N ILE A 260 -26.64 3.70 -18.53
CA ILE A 260 -25.62 3.24 -19.48
C ILE A 260 -24.30 3.99 -19.25
N LYS A 261 -24.37 5.32 -19.06
CA LYS A 261 -23.19 6.16 -18.78
C LYS A 261 -22.45 5.69 -17.53
N VAL A 262 -23.17 5.58 -16.41
CA VAL A 262 -22.58 5.20 -15.13
C VAL A 262 -22.04 3.77 -15.16
N GLN A 263 -22.69 2.87 -15.89
CA GLN A 263 -22.34 1.45 -15.88
C GLN A 263 -21.27 1.05 -16.88
N LEU A 264 -21.28 1.63 -18.08
CA LEU A 264 -20.43 1.19 -19.20
C LEU A 264 -19.34 2.19 -19.59
N THR A 265 -19.51 3.50 -19.34
CA THR A 265 -18.51 4.51 -19.74
C THR A 265 -17.74 5.11 -18.57
N ALA A 266 -18.30 5.10 -17.36
CA ALA A 266 -17.63 5.62 -16.17
C ALA A 266 -16.26 4.96 -15.95
N HIS A 267 -15.23 5.78 -15.77
CA HIS A 267 -13.83 5.35 -15.58
C HIS A 267 -13.25 4.53 -16.73
N THR A 268 -13.80 4.67 -17.95
CA THR A 268 -13.25 4.05 -19.16
C THR A 268 -12.59 5.09 -20.08
N ARG A 269 -11.93 4.61 -21.15
CA ARG A 269 -11.35 5.47 -22.20
C ARG A 269 -12.39 6.16 -23.10
N TYR A 270 -13.67 5.77 -23.04
CA TYR A 270 -14.73 6.22 -23.95
C TYR A 270 -15.29 7.60 -23.56
N ARG A 271 -14.43 8.61 -23.46
CA ARG A 271 -14.80 9.97 -23.01
C ARG A 271 -15.80 10.66 -23.92
N GLN A 272 -15.72 10.44 -25.24
CA GLN A 272 -16.67 11.01 -26.20
C GLN A 272 -18.06 10.39 -26.04
N THR A 273 -18.14 9.06 -25.90
CA THR A 273 -19.39 8.34 -25.65
C THR A 273 -20.01 8.74 -24.31
N ASP A 274 -19.20 8.94 -23.27
CA ASP A 274 -19.66 9.43 -21.97
C ASP A 274 -20.32 10.82 -22.06
N ARG A 275 -19.73 11.74 -22.84
CA ARG A 275 -20.30 13.06 -23.12
C ARG A 275 -21.58 12.98 -23.95
N LEU A 276 -21.61 12.11 -24.95
CA LEU A 276 -22.82 11.89 -25.76
C LEU A 276 -23.98 11.39 -24.90
N LEU A 277 -23.75 10.40 -24.03
CA LEU A 277 -24.78 9.90 -23.12
C LEU A 277 -25.23 10.98 -22.13
N ALA A 278 -24.33 11.82 -21.63
CA ALA A 278 -24.70 12.97 -20.80
C ALA A 278 -25.57 13.98 -21.56
N ALA A 279 -25.22 14.27 -22.82
CA ALA A 279 -26.00 15.15 -23.68
C ALA A 279 -27.40 14.56 -23.97
N LEU A 280 -27.51 13.24 -24.20
CA LEU A 280 -28.79 12.56 -24.34
C LEU A 280 -29.61 12.60 -23.04
N THR A 281 -29.00 12.40 -21.87
CA THR A 281 -29.69 12.60 -20.59
C THR A 281 -30.25 14.02 -20.48
N ALA A 282 -29.43 15.04 -20.74
CA ALA A 282 -29.87 16.44 -20.68
C ALA A 282 -30.96 16.76 -21.71
N LEU A 283 -30.84 16.25 -22.94
CA LEU A 283 -31.83 16.43 -24.01
C LEU A 283 -33.20 15.89 -23.62
N ASN A 284 -33.26 14.68 -23.03
CA ASN A 284 -34.53 14.11 -22.60
C ASN A 284 -35.11 14.84 -21.38
N LEU A 285 -34.27 15.27 -20.44
CA LEU A 285 -34.74 16.11 -19.33
C LEU A 285 -35.34 17.43 -19.82
N LEU A 286 -34.72 18.07 -20.82
CA LEU A 286 -35.29 19.25 -21.48
C LEU A 286 -36.61 18.93 -22.20
N GLY A 287 -36.71 17.74 -22.80
CA GLY A 287 -37.93 17.23 -23.43
C GLY A 287 -39.13 17.17 -22.49
N THR A 288 -38.93 17.00 -21.18
CA THR A 288 -40.04 17.01 -20.20
C THR A 288 -40.84 18.31 -20.20
N PHE A 289 -40.22 19.46 -20.51
CA PHE A 289 -40.91 20.75 -20.60
C PHE A 289 -41.85 20.86 -21.79
N SER A 290 -41.71 20.00 -22.81
CA SER A 290 -42.60 19.98 -23.98
C SER A 290 -44.05 19.64 -23.65
N VAL A 291 -44.27 18.94 -22.54
CA VAL A 291 -45.57 18.46 -22.09
C VAL A 291 -46.42 19.61 -21.55
N PRO A 292 -46.02 20.33 -20.48
CA PRO A 292 -46.78 21.49 -20.00
C PRO A 292 -46.80 22.67 -20.99
N LEU A 293 -45.90 22.68 -21.98
CA LEU A 293 -45.89 23.68 -23.06
C LEU A 293 -46.73 23.26 -24.28
N HIS A 294 -47.47 22.15 -24.21
CA HIS A 294 -48.43 21.70 -25.22
C HIS A 294 -47.86 21.43 -26.62
N PHE A 295 -46.58 21.02 -26.72
CA PHE A 295 -45.97 20.63 -28.01
C PHE A 295 -45.33 19.23 -27.99
N TYR A 296 -45.63 18.42 -26.96
CA TYR A 296 -45.14 17.05 -26.78
C TYR A 296 -45.19 16.19 -28.05
N GLY A 297 -46.34 16.13 -28.74
CA GLY A 297 -46.49 15.32 -29.95
C GLY A 297 -45.52 15.69 -31.08
N SER A 298 -45.02 16.93 -31.13
CA SER A 298 -44.03 17.38 -32.13
C SER A 298 -42.60 16.93 -31.81
N VAL A 299 -42.31 16.57 -30.56
CA VAL A 299 -40.97 16.18 -30.10
C VAL A 299 -40.91 14.75 -29.55
N ALA A 300 -42.04 14.03 -29.46
CA ALA A 300 -42.10 12.65 -29.00
C ALA A 300 -41.15 11.71 -29.77
N TRP A 301 -40.91 11.98 -31.06
CA TRP A 301 -39.95 11.21 -31.87
C TRP A 301 -38.49 11.35 -31.37
N ILE A 302 -38.13 12.48 -30.75
CA ILE A 302 -36.79 12.68 -30.16
C ILE A 302 -36.56 11.67 -29.05
N ASN A 303 -37.59 11.41 -28.22
CA ASN A 303 -37.54 10.40 -27.17
C ASN A 303 -37.27 9.00 -27.74
N LEU A 304 -38.02 8.61 -28.78
CA LEU A 304 -37.88 7.31 -29.45
C LEU A 304 -36.47 7.12 -30.06
N VAL A 305 -35.99 8.14 -30.78
CA VAL A 305 -34.65 8.13 -31.38
C VAL A 305 -33.57 8.08 -30.31
N SER A 306 -33.73 8.84 -29.22
CA SER A 306 -32.78 8.85 -28.12
C SER A 306 -32.66 7.47 -27.46
N LEU A 307 -33.79 6.80 -27.18
CA LEU A 307 -33.80 5.43 -26.63
C LEU A 307 -33.12 4.44 -27.56
N LEU A 308 -33.41 4.51 -28.87
CA LEU A 308 -32.76 3.65 -29.87
C LEU A 308 -31.25 3.86 -29.89
N VAL A 309 -30.79 5.11 -29.91
CA VAL A 309 -29.35 5.45 -29.88
C VAL A 309 -28.69 4.92 -28.60
N CYS A 310 -29.34 5.10 -27.43
CA CYS A 310 -28.85 4.58 -26.16
C CYS A 310 -28.68 3.05 -26.21
N ASN A 311 -29.68 2.34 -26.74
CA ASN A 311 -29.67 0.89 -26.85
C ASN A 311 -28.56 0.39 -27.79
N VAL A 312 -28.39 1.03 -28.94
CA VAL A 312 -27.31 0.72 -29.89
C VAL A 312 -25.94 0.94 -29.24
N ILE A 313 -25.75 2.06 -28.54
CA ILE A 313 -24.51 2.36 -27.81
C ILE A 313 -24.23 1.30 -26.74
N ALA A 314 -25.22 0.93 -25.94
CA ALA A 314 -25.05 -0.05 -24.86
C ALA A 314 -24.64 -1.42 -25.41
N VAL A 315 -25.35 -1.92 -26.43
CA VAL A 315 -25.03 -3.19 -27.09
C VAL A 315 -23.63 -3.14 -27.72
N ALA A 316 -23.29 -2.06 -28.41
CA ALA A 316 -21.97 -1.90 -29.02
C ALA A 316 -20.84 -1.89 -27.97
N LEU A 317 -21.00 -1.17 -26.86
CA LEU A 317 -20.02 -1.14 -25.76
C LEU A 317 -19.84 -2.53 -25.13
N CYS A 318 -20.92 -3.28 -24.92
CA CYS A 318 -20.83 -4.65 -24.41
C CYS A 318 -20.12 -5.59 -25.38
N LEU A 319 -20.42 -5.53 -26.68
CA LEU A 319 -19.74 -6.32 -27.72
C LEU A 319 -18.24 -5.99 -27.80
N VAL A 320 -17.90 -4.70 -27.76
CA VAL A 320 -16.51 -4.23 -27.77
C VAL A 320 -15.75 -4.72 -26.53
N ALA A 321 -16.38 -4.66 -25.35
CA ALA A 321 -15.78 -5.17 -24.12
C ALA A 321 -15.49 -6.68 -24.20
N LEU A 322 -16.43 -7.47 -24.72
CA LEU A 322 -16.26 -8.92 -24.91
C LEU A 322 -15.18 -9.25 -25.96
N ARG A 323 -15.05 -8.46 -27.03
CA ARG A 323 -14.02 -8.64 -28.06
C ARG A 323 -12.61 -8.28 -27.57
N GLN A 324 -12.46 -7.27 -26.73
CA GLN A 324 -11.16 -6.82 -26.18
C GLN A 324 -10.60 -7.73 -25.07
N GLY A 325 -11.01 -9.01 -25.02
CA GLY A 325 -10.53 -9.97 -24.02
C GLY A 325 -11.08 -9.76 -22.60
N ARG A 326 -11.94 -8.75 -22.36
CA ARG A 326 -12.63 -8.56 -21.07
C ARG A 326 -13.86 -9.45 -20.96
N ARG A 327 -13.71 -10.75 -21.30
CA ARG A 327 -14.76 -11.77 -21.29
C ARG A 327 -15.19 -12.13 -19.86
N THR A 328 -15.74 -11.15 -19.16
CA THR A 328 -16.34 -11.34 -17.83
C THR A 328 -17.81 -11.68 -18.00
N ALA A 329 -18.32 -12.61 -17.19
CA ALA A 329 -19.75 -12.94 -17.14
C ALA A 329 -20.65 -11.69 -17.00
N GLN A 330 -20.19 -10.65 -16.31
CA GLN A 330 -20.87 -9.35 -16.21
C GLN A 330 -21.24 -8.77 -17.59
N HIS A 331 -20.27 -8.63 -18.50
CA HIS A 331 -20.52 -8.01 -19.81
C HIS A 331 -21.41 -8.88 -20.71
N ALA A 332 -21.42 -10.21 -20.53
CA ALA A 332 -22.33 -11.10 -21.22
C ALA A 332 -23.79 -10.93 -20.74
N VAL A 333 -24.00 -10.83 -19.43
CA VAL A 333 -25.33 -10.54 -18.86
C VAL A 333 -25.81 -9.15 -19.27
N LEU A 334 -24.93 -8.15 -19.30
CA LEU A 334 -25.27 -6.80 -19.79
C LEU A 334 -25.63 -6.80 -21.27
N LEU A 335 -24.89 -7.52 -22.11
CA LEU A 335 -25.22 -7.67 -23.52
C LEU A 335 -26.62 -8.27 -23.69
N PHE A 336 -26.95 -9.31 -22.90
CA PHE A 336 -28.27 -9.93 -22.95
C PHE A 336 -29.37 -8.97 -22.47
N ALA A 337 -29.16 -8.26 -21.36
CA ALA A 337 -30.10 -7.29 -20.81
C ALA A 337 -30.40 -6.16 -21.81
N TYR A 338 -29.37 -5.48 -22.31
CA TYR A 338 -29.53 -4.38 -23.26
C TYR A 338 -29.96 -4.87 -24.65
N GLY A 339 -29.56 -6.07 -25.06
CA GLY A 339 -30.01 -6.67 -26.32
C GLY A 339 -31.51 -6.99 -26.30
N MET A 340 -32.00 -7.57 -25.20
CA MET A 340 -33.43 -7.81 -25.00
C MET A 340 -34.23 -6.51 -24.94
N HIS A 341 -33.74 -5.50 -24.21
CA HIS A 341 -34.36 -4.18 -24.13
C HIS A 341 -34.37 -3.45 -25.49
N ALA A 342 -33.33 -3.60 -26.30
CA ALA A 342 -33.29 -3.07 -27.66
C ALA A 342 -34.31 -3.75 -28.57
N LEU A 343 -34.44 -5.08 -28.47
CA LEU A 343 -35.36 -5.88 -29.28
C LEU A 343 -36.83 -5.60 -28.93
N SER A 344 -37.15 -5.42 -27.65
CA SER A 344 -38.51 -5.10 -27.19
C SER A 344 -38.97 -3.70 -27.63
N GLY A 345 -38.03 -2.77 -27.84
CA GLY A 345 -38.33 -1.42 -28.32
C GLY A 345 -38.85 -1.36 -29.76
N ALA A 346 -38.56 -2.36 -30.61
CA ALA A 346 -38.98 -2.37 -32.01
C ALA A 346 -40.51 -2.50 -32.16
N PRO A 347 -41.19 -3.48 -31.53
CA PRO A 347 -42.66 -3.52 -31.46
C PRO A 347 -43.30 -2.22 -30.96
N LEU A 348 -42.73 -1.62 -29.90
CA LEU A 348 -43.23 -0.37 -29.34
C LEU A 348 -43.16 0.77 -30.34
N THR A 349 -42.05 0.87 -31.06
CA THR A 349 -41.85 1.90 -32.09
C THR A 349 -42.84 1.73 -33.25
N LEU A 350 -43.05 0.48 -33.72
CA LEU A 350 -44.02 0.19 -34.79
C LEU A 350 -45.46 0.55 -34.38
N ILE A 351 -45.82 0.30 -33.13
CA ILE A 351 -47.13 0.68 -32.57
C ILE A 351 -47.25 2.21 -32.48
N MET A 352 -46.24 2.88 -31.93
CA MET A 352 -46.24 4.34 -31.76
C MET A 352 -46.29 5.12 -33.09
N VAL A 353 -45.83 4.52 -34.19
CA VAL A 353 -45.88 5.09 -35.55
C VAL A 353 -47.12 4.64 -36.34
N GLY A 354 -48.02 3.84 -35.74
CA GLY A 354 -49.26 3.42 -36.39
C GLY A 354 -49.13 2.28 -37.41
N GLN A 355 -48.00 1.55 -37.40
CA GLN A 355 -47.71 0.49 -38.38
C GLN A 355 -48.05 -0.93 -37.89
N SER A 356 -48.43 -1.07 -36.61
CA SER A 356 -48.74 -2.38 -36.03
C SER A 356 -50.22 -2.75 -36.17
N ARG A 357 -50.46 -4.04 -36.39
CA ARG A 357 -51.79 -4.68 -36.48
C ARG A 357 -52.09 -5.62 -35.32
N TRP A 358 -51.31 -5.58 -34.25
CA TRP A 358 -51.43 -6.55 -33.16
C TRP A 358 -52.53 -6.18 -32.18
N ASP A 359 -53.37 -7.16 -31.82
CA ASP A 359 -54.38 -7.04 -30.77
C ASP A 359 -53.79 -7.39 -29.39
N MET A 360 -52.79 -6.61 -28.97
CA MET A 360 -52.13 -6.82 -27.69
C MET A 360 -51.96 -5.48 -26.98
N ASP A 361 -52.27 -5.47 -25.68
CA ASP A 361 -51.88 -4.37 -24.79
C ASP A 361 -50.36 -4.42 -24.56
N ILE A 362 -49.62 -3.61 -25.32
CA ILE A 362 -48.15 -3.59 -25.27
C ILE A 362 -47.61 -3.15 -23.90
N THR A 363 -48.42 -2.47 -23.09
CA THR A 363 -47.98 -2.05 -21.75
C THR A 363 -47.78 -3.24 -20.82
N ASN A 364 -48.48 -4.38 -21.05
CA ASN A 364 -48.21 -5.65 -20.35
C ASN A 364 -46.85 -6.25 -20.76
N LEU A 365 -46.55 -6.24 -22.05
CA LEU A 365 -45.26 -6.74 -22.55
C LEU A 365 -44.11 -5.90 -21.98
N TRP A 366 -44.31 -4.59 -21.98
CA TRP A 366 -43.33 -3.65 -21.44
C TRP A 366 -43.14 -3.78 -19.92
N GLN A 367 -44.20 -4.08 -19.17
CA GLN A 367 -44.14 -4.41 -17.75
C GLN A 367 -43.20 -5.60 -17.48
N LEU A 368 -43.45 -6.72 -18.15
CA LEU A 368 -42.63 -7.94 -18.03
C LEU A 368 -41.18 -7.69 -18.42
N GLU A 369 -40.98 -6.96 -19.53
CA GLU A 369 -39.67 -6.58 -20.02
C GLU A 369 -38.92 -5.70 -19.00
N SER A 370 -39.57 -4.69 -18.44
CA SER A 370 -38.95 -3.78 -17.45
C SER A 370 -38.51 -4.52 -16.18
N LEU A 371 -39.31 -5.48 -15.70
CA LEU A 371 -38.92 -6.34 -14.57
C LEU A 371 -37.72 -7.22 -14.92
N ALA A 372 -37.77 -7.90 -16.07
CA ALA A 372 -36.67 -8.76 -16.52
C ALA A 372 -35.38 -7.95 -16.72
N PHE A 373 -35.48 -6.77 -17.33
CA PHE A 373 -34.37 -5.84 -17.54
C PHE A 373 -33.75 -5.41 -16.20
N MET A 374 -34.58 -5.00 -15.22
CA MET A 374 -34.11 -4.64 -13.88
C MET A 374 -33.41 -5.81 -13.17
N VAL A 375 -33.96 -7.03 -13.24
CA VAL A 375 -33.35 -8.22 -12.61
C VAL A 375 -31.99 -8.54 -13.26
N LEU A 376 -31.92 -8.54 -14.60
CA LEU A 376 -30.67 -8.81 -15.33
C LEU A 376 -29.62 -7.74 -15.08
N LEU A 377 -30.03 -6.47 -15.00
CA LEU A 377 -29.15 -5.35 -14.68
C LEU A 377 -28.57 -5.49 -13.27
N GLY A 378 -29.41 -5.85 -12.29
CA GLY A 378 -29.00 -6.11 -10.91
C GLY A 378 -28.03 -7.29 -10.82
N MET A 379 -28.33 -8.38 -11.51
CA MET A 379 -27.44 -9.55 -11.61
C MET A 379 -26.08 -9.16 -12.19
N ALA A 380 -26.05 -8.36 -13.26
CA ALA A 380 -24.80 -7.90 -13.86
C ALA A 380 -23.98 -7.01 -12.90
N ILE A 381 -24.63 -6.07 -12.20
CA ILE A 381 -23.97 -5.22 -11.20
C ILE A 381 -23.41 -6.10 -10.07
N PHE A 382 -24.18 -7.06 -9.58
CA PHE A 382 -23.77 -7.98 -8.53
C PHE A 382 -22.56 -8.83 -8.95
N ILE A 383 -22.59 -9.43 -10.15
CA ILE A 383 -21.44 -10.18 -10.71
C ILE A 383 -20.21 -9.26 -10.79
N GLY A 384 -20.37 -8.03 -11.28
CA GLY A 384 -19.28 -7.06 -11.34
C GLY A 384 -18.69 -6.73 -9.96
N MET A 385 -19.55 -6.59 -8.96
CA MET A 385 -19.16 -6.37 -7.58
C MET A 385 -18.39 -7.56 -7.00
N VAL A 386 -18.87 -8.80 -7.21
CA VAL A 386 -18.18 -10.02 -6.77
C VAL A 386 -16.80 -10.15 -7.41
N VAL A 387 -16.68 -9.87 -8.71
CA VAL A 387 -15.38 -9.90 -9.41
C VAL A 387 -14.43 -8.84 -8.85
N ARG A 388 -14.91 -7.61 -8.61
CA ARG A 388 -14.10 -6.54 -7.99
C ARG A 388 -13.68 -6.89 -6.57
N TYR A 389 -14.59 -7.46 -5.78
CA TYR A 389 -14.31 -7.90 -4.41
C TYR A 389 -13.26 -9.00 -4.36
N ARG A 390 -13.36 -10.03 -5.21
CA ARG A 390 -12.33 -11.08 -5.31
C ARG A 390 -10.96 -10.53 -5.68
N LYS A 391 -10.90 -9.60 -6.66
CA LYS A 391 -9.65 -8.93 -7.04
C LYS A 391 -9.08 -8.09 -5.90
N ALA A 392 -9.93 -7.42 -5.14
CA ALA A 392 -9.51 -6.62 -3.99
C ALA A 392 -8.94 -7.50 -2.86
N ILE A 393 -9.57 -8.65 -2.59
CA ILE A 393 -9.04 -9.64 -1.63
C ILE A 393 -7.68 -10.15 -2.09
N GLN A 394 -7.56 -10.61 -3.34
CA GLN A 394 -6.28 -11.11 -3.87
C GLN A 394 -5.17 -10.06 -3.82
N ALA A 395 -5.49 -8.80 -4.13
CA ALA A 395 -4.53 -7.70 -4.02
C ALA A 395 -4.12 -7.43 -2.57
N LYS A 396 -5.04 -7.57 -1.61
CA LYS A 396 -4.77 -7.46 -0.18
C LYS A 396 -3.85 -8.59 0.30
N ASP A 397 -4.13 -9.82 -0.10
CA ASP A 397 -3.31 -10.99 0.29
C ASP A 397 -1.88 -10.85 -0.25
N HIS A 398 -1.71 -10.48 -1.52
CA HIS A 398 -0.39 -10.17 -2.09
C HIS A 398 0.32 -8.97 -1.43
N ALA A 399 -0.41 -8.06 -0.79
CA ALA A 399 0.18 -6.95 -0.05
C ALA A 399 0.66 -7.41 1.34
N ILE A 400 -0.10 -8.30 1.99
CA ILE A 400 0.27 -8.94 3.25
C ILE A 400 1.53 -9.79 3.06
N ASP A 401 1.58 -10.62 2.01
CA ASP A 401 2.75 -11.46 1.72
C ASP A 401 4.01 -10.61 1.50
N ARG A 402 3.89 -9.51 0.73
CA ARG A 402 5.00 -8.57 0.52
C ARG A 402 5.45 -7.86 1.80
N LEU A 403 4.51 -7.56 2.71
CA LEU A 403 4.84 -6.98 4.00
C LEU A 403 5.62 -7.99 4.85
N ALA A 404 5.16 -9.23 4.94
CA ALA A 404 5.84 -10.30 5.67
C ALA A 404 7.27 -10.56 5.14
N GLU A 405 7.45 -10.60 3.82
CA GLU A 405 8.79 -10.70 3.21
C GLU A 405 9.69 -9.50 3.57
N SER A 406 9.12 -8.30 3.63
CA SER A 406 9.87 -7.10 3.99
C SER A 406 10.26 -7.07 5.48
N GLU A 407 9.38 -7.55 6.36
CA GLU A 407 9.64 -7.69 7.80
C GLU A 407 10.77 -8.70 8.03
N HIS A 408 10.71 -9.89 7.42
CA HIS A 408 11.78 -10.88 7.55
C HIS A 408 13.14 -10.33 7.07
N ARG A 409 13.16 -9.62 5.94
CA ARG A 409 14.40 -8.97 5.44
C ARG A 409 14.91 -7.88 6.39
N LEU A 410 14.03 -7.19 7.10
CA LEU A 410 14.40 -6.20 8.09
C LEU A 410 14.97 -6.89 9.34
N GLU A 411 14.33 -7.96 9.82
CA GLU A 411 14.82 -8.77 10.94
C GLU A 411 16.21 -9.34 10.64
N ASP A 412 16.43 -9.91 9.46
CA ASP A 412 17.74 -10.41 9.04
C ASP A 412 18.81 -9.30 9.05
N LYS A 413 18.47 -8.12 8.51
CA LYS A 413 19.37 -6.96 8.51
C LYS A 413 19.66 -6.47 9.92
N VAL A 414 18.67 -6.42 10.80
CA VAL A 414 18.82 -6.02 12.20
C VAL A 414 19.70 -7.04 12.92
N ALA A 415 19.50 -8.34 12.73
CA ALA A 415 20.34 -9.38 13.31
C ALA A 415 21.80 -9.25 12.86
N VAL A 416 22.04 -9.09 11.56
CA VAL A 416 23.39 -8.87 11.01
C VAL A 416 24.02 -7.60 11.59
N ARG A 417 23.31 -6.47 11.61
CA ARG A 417 23.81 -5.22 12.18
C ARG A 417 24.08 -5.30 13.67
N THR A 418 23.27 -6.07 14.41
CA THR A 418 23.48 -6.28 15.84
C THR A 418 24.75 -7.08 16.10
N VAL A 419 25.02 -8.11 15.28
CA VAL A 419 26.27 -8.87 15.35
C VAL A 419 27.47 -7.98 14.99
N GLU A 420 27.40 -7.23 13.89
CA GLU A 420 28.47 -6.28 13.50
C GLU A 420 28.77 -5.26 14.60
N LEU A 421 27.73 -4.68 15.20
CA LEU A 421 27.86 -3.70 16.27
C LEU A 421 28.49 -4.33 17.53
N SER A 422 28.07 -5.56 17.89
CA SER A 422 28.65 -6.29 19.01
C SER A 422 30.14 -6.59 18.80
N ILE A 423 30.55 -6.98 17.58
CA ILE A 423 31.97 -7.21 17.25
C ILE A 423 32.75 -5.90 17.36
N ALA A 424 32.24 -4.82 16.77
CA ALA A 424 32.89 -3.50 16.84
C ALA A 424 33.02 -3.00 18.28
N GLN A 425 32.01 -3.22 19.12
CA GLN A 425 32.03 -2.86 20.53
C GLN A 425 33.09 -3.66 21.31
N SER A 426 33.21 -4.97 21.04
CA SER A 426 34.25 -5.81 21.66
C SER A 426 35.65 -5.34 21.27
N ALA A 427 35.89 -5.10 19.97
CA ALA A 427 37.18 -4.61 19.47
C ALA A 427 37.55 -3.24 20.06
N LEU A 428 36.55 -2.34 20.19
CA LEU A 428 36.75 -1.03 20.82
C LEU A 428 37.11 -1.16 22.31
N SER A 429 36.45 -2.08 23.03
CA SER A 429 36.73 -2.34 24.44
C SER A 429 38.15 -2.89 24.64
N GLU A 430 38.59 -3.82 23.79
CA GLU A 430 39.97 -4.33 23.81
C GLU A 430 41.01 -3.24 23.52
N ALA A 431 40.77 -2.41 22.51
CA ALA A 431 41.64 -1.29 22.17
C ALA A 431 41.77 -0.29 23.34
N LEU A 432 40.64 0.04 23.99
CA LEU A 432 40.62 0.93 25.16
C LEU A 432 41.40 0.34 26.34
N GLN A 433 41.28 -0.97 26.56
CA GLN A 433 42.01 -1.64 27.63
C GLN A 433 43.52 -1.64 27.37
N SER A 434 43.95 -1.91 26.15
CA SER A 434 45.35 -1.80 25.73
C SER A 434 45.91 -0.39 25.95
N GLU A 435 45.16 0.65 25.55
CA GLU A 435 45.55 2.04 25.76
C GLU A 435 45.72 2.36 27.26
N ARG A 436 44.81 1.87 28.11
CA ARG A 436 44.89 2.07 29.57
C ARG A 436 46.12 1.42 30.18
N THR A 437 46.46 0.20 29.76
CA THR A 437 47.65 -0.52 30.24
C THR A 437 48.91 0.25 29.85
N LEU A 438 49.05 0.67 28.59
CA LEU A 438 50.20 1.45 28.13
C LEU A 438 50.35 2.77 28.89
N ARG A 439 49.23 3.49 29.14
CA ARG A 439 49.24 4.71 29.96
C ARG A 439 49.67 4.44 31.40
N HIS A 440 49.32 3.28 31.96
CA HIS A 440 49.71 2.91 33.32
C HIS A 440 51.22 2.66 33.40
N GLU A 441 51.77 1.87 32.49
CA GLU A 441 53.22 1.60 32.39
C GLU A 441 54.01 2.90 32.21
N GLN A 442 53.54 3.79 31.33
CA GLN A 442 54.16 5.11 31.13
C GLN A 442 54.18 5.96 32.41
N ARG A 443 53.09 5.94 33.20
CA ARG A 443 53.04 6.65 34.49
C ARG A 443 54.01 6.07 35.51
N GLN A 444 54.11 4.74 35.58
CA GLN A 444 55.05 4.07 36.48
C GLN A 444 56.51 4.45 36.15
N PHE A 445 56.84 4.49 34.85
CA PHE A 445 58.15 4.94 34.37
C PHE A 445 58.49 6.38 34.80
N PHE A 446 57.58 7.34 34.57
CA PHE A 446 57.81 8.74 34.96
C PHE A 446 57.91 8.94 36.48
N HIS A 447 57.12 8.21 37.26
CA HIS A 447 57.17 8.25 38.72
C HIS A 447 58.53 7.76 39.25
N MET A 448 59.04 6.66 38.68
CA MET A 448 60.35 6.11 39.03
C MET A 448 61.49 7.09 38.71
N ILE A 449 61.53 7.64 37.49
CA ILE A 449 62.58 8.61 37.09
C ILE A 449 62.61 9.83 38.02
N SER A 450 61.43 10.35 38.36
CA SER A 450 61.31 11.53 39.21
C SER A 450 61.93 11.31 40.59
N HIS A 451 61.73 10.14 41.20
CA HIS A 451 62.31 9.79 42.50
C HIS A 451 63.84 9.66 42.44
N GLU A 452 64.35 9.02 41.39
CA GLU A 452 65.79 8.76 41.24
C GLU A 452 66.60 10.00 40.84
N PHE A 453 65.97 11.00 40.20
CA PHE A 453 66.57 12.32 40.02
C PHE A 453 66.58 13.14 41.31
N ARG A 454 65.52 13.05 42.12
CA ARG A 454 65.37 13.85 43.35
C ARG A 454 66.49 13.57 44.35
N THR A 455 66.94 12.32 44.46
CA THR A 455 67.96 11.91 45.43
C THR A 455 69.35 12.54 45.17
N PRO A 456 69.98 12.42 43.97
CA PRO A 456 71.23 13.10 43.67
C PRO A 456 71.07 14.63 43.61
N LEU A 457 69.94 15.15 43.15
CA LEU A 457 69.66 16.59 43.20
C LEU A 457 69.62 17.10 44.65
N ALA A 458 68.98 16.38 45.57
CA ALA A 458 68.96 16.73 46.99
C ALA A 458 70.37 16.69 47.62
N VAL A 459 71.24 15.77 47.19
CA VAL A 459 72.65 15.73 47.63
C VAL A 459 73.44 16.91 47.09
N ILE A 460 73.24 17.29 45.83
CA ILE A 460 73.87 18.48 45.23
C ILE A 460 73.39 19.73 45.96
N ASP A 461 72.09 19.85 46.20
CA ASP A 461 71.46 21.01 46.84
C ASP A 461 71.87 21.13 48.31
N SER A 462 71.84 20.05 49.10
CA SER A 462 72.33 20.07 50.48
C SER A 462 73.81 20.42 50.57
N ALA A 463 74.68 19.84 49.73
CA ALA A 463 76.10 20.17 49.74
C ALA A 463 76.37 21.64 49.35
N ALA A 464 75.60 22.18 48.39
CA ALA A 464 75.68 23.58 47.99
C ALA A 464 75.13 24.54 49.06
N ALA A 465 73.99 24.21 49.68
CA ALA A 465 73.35 25.00 50.72
C ALA A 465 74.20 25.04 52.00
N GLU A 466 74.80 23.92 52.40
CA GLU A 466 75.73 23.86 53.53
C GLU A 466 76.98 24.73 53.29
N GLN A 467 77.45 24.78 52.04
CA GLN A 467 78.55 25.64 51.62
C GLN A 467 78.18 27.14 51.63
N GLN A 468 76.93 27.50 51.36
CA GLN A 468 76.42 28.87 51.48
C GLN A 468 76.18 29.29 52.95
N ALA A 469 75.63 28.39 53.77
CA ALA A 469 75.28 28.66 55.16
C ALA A 469 76.50 28.74 56.08
N PHE A 470 77.54 27.95 55.79
CA PHE A 470 78.79 27.91 56.56
C PHE A 470 80.00 28.05 55.62
N PRO A 471 80.34 29.27 55.19
CA PRO A 471 81.51 29.53 54.36
C PRO A 471 82.79 29.35 55.20
N SER A 472 83.35 28.14 55.16
CA SER A 472 84.66 27.83 55.76
C SER A 472 85.79 28.33 54.88
N THR A 473 86.83 28.95 55.43
CA THR A 473 88.09 29.27 54.71
C THR A 473 89.05 28.08 54.66
N ALA A 474 88.72 26.95 55.33
CA ALA A 474 89.52 25.74 55.30
C ALA A 474 89.33 24.99 53.97
N MET A 475 90.44 24.76 53.27
CA MET A 475 90.44 24.21 51.91
C MET A 475 90.01 22.73 51.87
N GLU A 476 90.19 21.99 52.96
CA GLU A 476 89.81 20.56 53.08
C GLU A 476 88.29 20.35 53.05
N ASP A 477 87.52 21.09 53.86
CA ASP A 477 86.06 21.00 53.91
C ASP A 477 85.41 21.38 52.56
N GLN A 478 85.95 22.40 51.88
CA GLN A 478 85.47 22.78 50.55
C GLN A 478 85.76 21.71 49.50
N THR A 479 86.90 21.02 49.61
CA THR A 479 87.30 19.96 48.69
C THR A 479 86.41 18.72 48.83
N GLU A 480 86.05 18.36 50.05
CA GLU A 480 85.14 17.23 50.30
C GLU A 480 83.72 17.52 49.78
N ARG A 481 83.19 18.72 50.00
CA ARG A 481 81.88 19.14 49.48
C ARG A 481 81.85 19.17 47.94
N ALA A 482 82.89 19.73 47.31
CA ALA A 482 83.05 19.67 45.86
C ALA A 482 83.15 18.22 45.35
N ALA A 483 83.79 17.31 46.09
CA ALA A 483 83.83 15.89 45.76
C ALA A 483 82.46 15.21 45.91
N GLN A 484 81.63 15.59 46.88
CA GLN A 484 80.25 15.10 47.01
C GLN A 484 79.38 15.54 45.82
N ILE A 485 79.41 16.82 45.44
CA ILE A 485 78.70 17.34 44.25
C ILE A 485 79.18 16.60 42.99
N ARG A 486 80.49 16.47 42.78
CA ARG A 486 81.03 15.75 41.62
C ARG A 486 80.59 14.28 41.58
N ARG A 487 80.52 13.59 42.73
CA ARG A 487 80.01 12.22 42.81
C ARG A 487 78.52 12.14 42.45
N ALA A 488 77.70 13.08 42.93
CA ALA A 488 76.28 13.15 42.61
C ALA A 488 76.03 13.49 41.14
N CYS A 489 76.77 14.43 40.54
CA CYS A 489 76.71 14.74 39.12
C CYS A 489 77.11 13.53 38.26
N ARG A 490 78.22 12.85 38.56
CA ARG A 490 78.63 11.63 37.83
C ARG A 490 77.57 10.53 37.90
N ARG A 491 76.90 10.39 39.05
CA ARG A 491 75.81 9.42 39.21
C ARG A 491 74.61 9.79 38.33
N LEU A 492 74.25 11.08 38.25
CA LEU A 492 73.18 11.58 37.37
C LEU A 492 73.54 11.39 35.89
N THR A 493 74.80 11.63 35.51
CA THR A 493 75.30 11.41 34.14
C THR A 493 75.26 9.92 33.78
N SER A 494 75.75 9.03 34.65
CA SER A 494 75.70 7.57 34.42
C SER A 494 74.27 7.03 34.30
N LEU A 495 73.32 7.60 35.05
CA LEU A 495 71.89 7.32 34.90
C LEU A 495 71.36 7.67 33.52
N VAL A 496 71.64 8.91 33.09
CA VAL A 496 71.22 9.41 31.78
C VAL A 496 71.86 8.59 30.67
N ASP A 497 73.16 8.29 30.76
CA ASP A 497 73.87 7.49 29.78
C ASP A 497 73.31 6.06 29.70
N SER A 498 72.98 5.45 30.84
CA SER A 498 72.36 4.12 30.87
C SER A 498 70.96 4.10 30.24
N CYS A 499 70.14 5.13 30.48
CA CYS A 499 68.83 5.28 29.82
C CYS A 499 68.96 5.53 28.30
N LEU A 500 69.91 6.37 27.88
CA LEU A 500 70.15 6.66 26.46
C LEU A 500 70.70 5.45 25.71
N ILE A 501 71.57 4.65 26.34
CA ILE A 501 72.07 3.39 25.76
C ILE A 501 70.91 2.40 25.59
N ASN A 502 69.99 2.31 26.56
CA ASN A 502 68.79 1.48 26.46
C ASN A 502 67.93 1.89 25.25
N GLU A 503 67.57 3.17 25.16
CA GLU A 503 66.77 3.68 24.03
C GLU A 503 67.46 3.45 22.67
N ARG A 504 68.78 3.61 22.60
CA ARG A 504 69.54 3.35 21.37
C ARG A 504 69.56 1.87 20.99
N MET A 505 69.66 0.96 21.96
CA MET A 505 69.66 -0.49 21.71
C MET A 505 68.28 -1.04 21.34
N ASP A 506 67.19 -0.39 21.76
CA ASP A 506 65.81 -0.76 21.43
C ASP A 506 65.32 -0.15 20.11
N THR A 507 66.10 0.75 19.51
CA THR A 507 65.79 1.35 18.21
C THR A 507 66.02 0.33 17.08
N ALA A 508 65.02 0.15 16.20
CA ALA A 508 65.16 -0.67 15.01
C ALA A 508 66.32 -0.18 14.13
N GLY A 509 67.35 -1.00 13.94
CA GLY A 509 68.52 -0.68 13.13
C GLY A 509 69.80 -0.35 13.91
N PHE A 510 69.85 -0.56 15.22
CA PHE A 510 71.11 -0.50 15.97
C PHE A 510 72.14 -1.52 15.42
N THR A 511 73.33 -1.04 15.06
CA THR A 511 74.44 -1.87 14.57
C THR A 511 75.68 -1.67 15.42
N LEU A 512 76.38 -2.76 15.75
CA LEU A 512 77.71 -2.68 16.37
C LEU A 512 78.69 -1.95 15.44
N HIS A 513 79.64 -1.23 16.04
CA HIS A 513 80.78 -0.65 15.33
C HIS A 513 82.06 -1.44 15.62
N PRO A 514 82.23 -2.63 15.02
CA PRO A 514 83.36 -3.48 15.29
C PRO A 514 84.66 -2.87 14.78
N SER A 515 85.69 -2.86 15.61
CA SER A 515 87.06 -2.49 15.25
C SER A 515 88.04 -3.48 15.90
N PRO A 516 89.27 -3.64 15.38
CA PRO A 516 90.31 -4.37 16.08
C PRO A 516 90.66 -3.62 17.38
N VAL A 517 90.51 -4.28 18.52
CA VAL A 517 90.79 -3.71 19.84
C VAL A 517 91.82 -4.57 20.56
N HIS A 518 92.84 -3.94 21.13
CA HIS A 518 93.78 -4.62 22.01
C HIS A 518 93.10 -5.01 23.32
N ILE A 519 93.12 -6.29 23.66
CA ILE A 519 92.44 -6.79 24.86
C ILE A 519 93.11 -6.28 26.13
N THR A 520 94.42 -6.07 26.09
CA THR A 520 95.17 -5.44 27.17
C THR A 520 94.63 -4.06 27.53
N ASP A 521 94.21 -3.24 26.55
CA ASP A 521 93.66 -1.91 26.80
C ASP A 521 92.29 -1.97 27.48
N LEU A 522 91.44 -2.93 27.09
CA LEU A 522 90.14 -3.16 27.72
C LEU A 522 90.31 -3.62 29.17
N MET A 523 91.23 -4.54 29.41
CA MET A 523 91.56 -5.06 30.74
C MET A 523 92.18 -3.97 31.62
N GLU A 524 93.06 -3.13 31.09
CA GLU A 524 93.69 -2.04 31.83
C GLU A 524 92.67 -0.94 32.18
N HIS A 525 91.73 -0.65 31.29
CA HIS A 525 90.61 0.25 31.59
C HIS A 525 89.75 -0.27 32.74
N ALA A 526 89.39 -1.55 32.71
CA ALA A 526 88.64 -2.18 33.79
C ALA A 526 89.45 -2.23 35.10
N ALA A 527 90.75 -2.48 35.02
CA ALA A 527 91.68 -2.49 36.15
C ALA A 527 91.76 -1.13 36.88
N GLN A 528 91.63 -0.01 36.16
CA GLN A 528 91.64 1.33 36.77
C GLN A 528 90.54 1.51 37.82
N LEU A 529 89.35 0.94 37.60
CA LEU A 529 88.24 1.01 38.55
C LEU A 529 88.57 0.33 39.88
N VAL A 530 89.29 -0.79 39.84
CA VAL A 530 89.77 -1.48 41.06
C VAL A 530 90.88 -0.67 41.74
N ARG A 531 91.83 -0.11 40.96
CA ARG A 531 92.94 0.69 41.50
C ARG A 531 92.47 1.97 42.20
N TRP A 532 91.30 2.48 41.87
CA TRP A 532 90.69 3.62 42.58
C TRP A 532 90.05 3.24 43.92
N SER A 533 89.89 1.94 44.22
CA SER A 533 89.47 1.48 45.54
C SER A 533 90.68 1.40 46.47
N SER A 534 90.61 2.08 47.61
CA SER A 534 91.63 1.97 48.67
C SER A 534 91.59 0.64 49.44
N LYS A 535 90.59 -0.22 49.18
CA LYS A 535 90.32 -1.45 49.94
C LYS A 535 90.62 -2.75 49.18
N HIS A 536 90.85 -2.69 47.87
CA HIS A 536 90.96 -3.88 47.02
C HIS A 536 92.31 -3.94 46.31
N HIS A 537 92.90 -5.13 46.25
CA HIS A 537 94.11 -5.40 45.48
C HIS A 537 93.75 -6.10 44.18
N LEU A 538 94.25 -5.58 43.06
CA LEU A 538 93.96 -6.13 41.74
C LEU A 538 94.94 -7.26 41.40
N ARG A 539 94.42 -8.41 40.97
CA ARG A 539 95.20 -9.42 40.25
C ARG A 539 94.72 -9.52 38.80
N LEU A 540 95.62 -9.16 37.87
CA LEU A 540 95.33 -9.13 36.44
C LEU A 540 96.01 -10.29 35.71
N PHE A 541 95.23 -11.10 35.00
CA PHE A 541 95.72 -12.27 34.26
C PHE A 541 95.52 -12.07 32.75
N THR A 542 96.55 -11.54 32.08
CA THR A 542 96.53 -11.22 30.63
C THR A 542 97.22 -12.25 29.76
N HIS A 543 98.02 -13.17 30.33
CA HIS A 543 98.88 -14.10 29.58
C HIS A 543 98.13 -15.03 28.62
N ALA A 544 96.86 -15.33 28.89
CA ALA A 544 96.02 -16.20 28.07
C ALA A 544 95.09 -15.42 27.11
N ALA A 545 95.17 -14.09 27.10
CA ALA A 545 94.35 -13.24 26.27
C ALA A 545 94.89 -13.15 24.84
N PRO A 546 94.03 -13.15 23.80
CA PRO A 546 94.47 -12.81 22.45
C PRO A 546 94.94 -11.35 22.39
N LEU A 547 95.94 -11.06 21.55
CA LEU A 547 96.51 -9.71 21.40
C LEU A 547 95.46 -8.68 20.95
N GLU A 548 94.63 -9.08 20.00
CA GLU A 548 93.55 -8.27 19.41
C GLU A 548 92.27 -9.09 19.28
N TRP A 549 91.13 -8.41 19.38
CA TRP A 549 89.81 -8.97 19.09
C TRP A 549 88.97 -7.94 18.35
N ILE A 550 88.12 -8.42 17.43
CA ILE A 550 87.23 -7.54 16.68
C ILE A 550 85.90 -7.42 17.44
N CYS A 551 85.64 -6.27 18.04
CA CYS A 551 84.41 -5.97 18.77
C CYS A 551 84.11 -4.47 18.81
N ASP A 552 82.95 -4.07 19.32
CA ASP A 552 82.69 -2.68 19.68
C ASP A 552 83.34 -2.39 21.05
N GLY A 553 84.57 -1.88 21.00
CA GLY A 553 85.36 -1.62 22.20
C GLY A 553 84.70 -0.65 23.18
N THR A 554 83.79 0.23 22.74
CA THR A 554 83.08 1.15 23.62
C THR A 554 82.04 0.42 24.46
N LEU A 555 81.21 -0.41 23.81
CA LEU A 555 80.20 -1.21 24.51
C LEU A 555 80.83 -2.25 25.43
N VAL A 556 81.90 -2.91 24.98
CA VAL A 556 82.60 -3.90 25.81
C VAL A 556 83.25 -3.24 27.03
N ARG A 557 83.81 -2.02 26.91
CA ARG A 557 84.28 -1.24 28.07
C ARG A 557 83.17 -0.96 29.08
N ILE A 558 81.97 -0.63 28.60
CA ILE A 558 80.81 -0.37 29.47
C ILE A 558 80.39 -1.65 30.20
N ALA A 559 80.29 -2.77 29.49
CA ALA A 559 79.96 -4.06 30.08
C ALA A 559 80.99 -4.48 31.15
N LEU A 560 82.28 -4.38 30.84
CA LEU A 560 83.36 -4.69 31.78
C LEU A 560 83.36 -3.75 32.99
N SER A 561 83.14 -2.45 32.77
CA SER A 561 83.06 -1.47 33.85
C SER A 561 81.90 -1.79 34.80
N ASN A 562 80.74 -2.22 34.27
CA ASN A 562 79.61 -2.62 35.10
C ASN A 562 79.91 -3.88 35.93
N LEU A 563 80.61 -4.87 35.37
CA LEU A 563 81.00 -6.08 36.10
C LEU A 563 82.03 -5.79 37.19
N VAL A 564 83.05 -4.98 36.88
CA VAL A 564 84.08 -4.60 37.84
C VAL A 564 83.55 -3.65 38.92
N ASP A 565 82.69 -2.70 38.57
CA ASP A 565 82.04 -1.82 39.55
C ASP A 565 81.16 -2.63 40.51
N ASN A 566 80.50 -3.70 40.03
CA ASN A 566 79.81 -4.64 40.92
C ASN A 566 80.79 -5.38 41.83
N ALA A 567 81.88 -5.94 41.29
CA ALA A 567 82.90 -6.60 42.10
C ALA A 567 83.46 -5.67 43.19
N VAL A 568 83.81 -4.42 42.85
CA VAL A 568 84.30 -3.42 43.81
C VAL A 568 83.26 -3.05 44.87
N LYS A 569 81.96 -3.03 44.54
CA LYS A 569 80.90 -2.71 45.49
C LYS A 569 80.58 -3.83 46.47
N PHE A 570 80.66 -5.08 46.02
CA PHE A 570 80.17 -6.25 46.77
C PHE A 570 81.29 -7.14 47.33
N ALA A 571 82.53 -6.96 46.88
CA ALA A 571 83.70 -7.59 47.48
C ALA A 571 83.92 -7.13 48.93
N LYS A 572 84.45 -8.03 49.76
CA LYS A 572 85.10 -7.63 51.01
C LYS A 572 86.49 -7.04 50.70
N ALA A 573 87.10 -6.32 51.64
CA ALA A 573 88.49 -5.88 51.49
C ALA A 573 89.38 -7.12 51.23
N GLY A 574 90.08 -7.15 50.10
CA GLY A 574 90.65 -8.38 49.57
C GLY A 574 91.03 -8.26 48.09
N GLU A 575 91.10 -9.39 47.40
CA GLU A 575 91.54 -9.46 46.01
C GLU A 575 90.38 -9.44 45.02
N ILE A 576 90.54 -8.68 43.94
CA ILE A 576 89.65 -8.73 42.77
C ILE A 576 90.47 -9.26 41.60
N PHE A 577 89.95 -10.32 40.97
CA PHE A 577 90.60 -11.03 39.89
C PHE A 577 89.95 -10.62 38.57
N ILE A 578 90.77 -10.15 37.62
CA ILE A 578 90.33 -9.87 36.26
C ILE A 578 91.20 -10.70 35.32
N ALA A 579 90.56 -11.57 34.55
CA ALA A 579 91.23 -12.42 33.58
C ALA A 579 90.57 -12.28 32.21
N ALA A 580 91.35 -12.44 31.15
CA ALA A 580 90.81 -12.66 29.81
C ALA A 580 91.48 -13.87 29.16
N ARG A 581 90.68 -14.70 28.50
CA ARG A 581 91.18 -15.83 27.72
C ARG A 581 90.26 -16.12 26.54
N LYS A 582 90.80 -16.77 25.51
CA LYS A 582 89.97 -17.43 24.51
C LYS A 582 89.47 -18.76 25.09
N ASN A 583 88.16 -18.96 25.18
CA ASN A 583 87.59 -20.19 25.71
C ASN A 583 87.57 -21.30 24.65
N GLU A 584 87.20 -22.53 25.05
CA GLU A 584 87.19 -23.71 24.18
C GLU A 584 86.22 -23.58 23.00
N ALA A 585 85.13 -22.81 23.17
CA ALA A 585 84.17 -22.49 22.12
C ALA A 585 84.68 -21.43 21.12
N GLY A 586 85.90 -20.92 21.30
CA GLY A 586 86.52 -19.93 20.44
C GLY A 586 86.02 -18.50 20.66
N LEU A 587 85.29 -18.23 21.75
CA LEU A 587 84.86 -16.89 22.18
C LEU A 587 85.92 -16.23 23.06
N LEU A 588 85.93 -14.90 23.11
CA LEU A 588 86.71 -14.17 24.09
C LEU A 588 85.92 -14.10 25.40
N GLU A 589 86.48 -14.65 26.47
CA GLU A 589 85.91 -14.63 27.80
C GLU A 589 86.68 -13.66 28.69
N PHE A 590 85.95 -12.74 29.33
CA PHE A 590 86.42 -11.95 30.45
C PHE A 590 85.81 -12.49 31.74
N SER A 591 86.67 -12.82 32.71
CA SER A 591 86.23 -13.28 34.03
C SER A 591 86.55 -12.20 35.06
N VAL A 592 85.54 -11.78 35.83
CA VAL A 592 85.69 -10.88 36.97
C VAL A 592 85.25 -11.63 38.21
N ALA A 593 86.19 -11.94 39.10
CA ALA A 593 85.91 -12.65 40.34
C ALA A 593 86.26 -11.81 41.57
N ASP A 594 85.41 -11.93 42.59
CA ASP A 594 85.55 -11.28 43.89
C ASP A 594 85.40 -12.27 45.05
N GLU A 595 85.94 -11.91 46.21
CA GLU A 595 85.81 -12.67 47.48
C GLU A 595 84.67 -12.13 48.36
N GLY A 596 83.61 -11.60 47.71
CA GLY A 596 82.47 -10.98 48.36
C GLY A 596 81.50 -11.95 49.02
N SER A 597 80.33 -11.41 49.38
CA SER A 597 79.34 -12.14 50.16
C SER A 597 78.58 -13.25 49.42
N GLY A 598 78.81 -13.39 48.10
CA GLY A 598 78.07 -14.28 47.22
C GLY A 598 76.56 -13.98 47.13
N MET A 599 75.84 -14.77 46.33
CA MET A 599 74.39 -14.63 46.05
C MET A 599 73.63 -15.96 46.26
N SER A 600 72.32 -15.88 46.51
CA SER A 600 71.40 -17.02 46.54
C SER A 600 70.96 -17.43 45.13
N LEU A 601 70.43 -18.65 44.97
CA LEU A 601 69.94 -19.15 43.68
C LEU A 601 68.78 -18.32 43.13
N GLU A 602 67.86 -17.87 43.99
CA GLU A 602 66.74 -17.01 43.61
C GLU A 602 67.21 -15.66 43.07
N VAL A 603 68.24 -15.08 43.70
CA VAL A 603 68.86 -13.84 43.26
C VAL A 603 69.57 -14.06 41.92
N MET A 604 70.39 -15.11 41.77
CA MET A 604 71.09 -15.41 40.52
C MET A 604 70.15 -15.57 39.31
N ASN A 605 68.93 -16.09 39.52
CA ASN A 605 67.94 -16.25 38.43
C ASN A 605 67.35 -14.91 37.95
N LYS A 606 67.39 -13.86 38.76
CA LYS A 606 66.76 -12.57 38.47
C LYS A 606 67.72 -11.41 38.32
N ILE A 607 69.00 -11.54 38.73
CA ILE A 607 69.98 -10.42 38.71
C ILE A 607 70.22 -9.77 37.35
N PHE A 608 69.87 -10.46 36.26
CA PHE A 608 69.99 -9.95 34.90
C PHE A 608 68.70 -9.33 34.36
N ALA A 609 67.60 -9.34 35.11
CA ALA A 609 66.35 -8.67 34.74
C ALA A 609 66.47 -7.15 34.91
N GLN A 610 65.74 -6.40 34.09
CA GLN A 610 65.77 -4.95 34.14
C GLN A 610 65.20 -4.46 35.48
N PHE A 611 65.90 -3.53 36.13
CA PHE A 611 65.53 -2.94 37.43
C PHE A 611 65.53 -3.89 38.64
N GLU A 612 65.98 -5.14 38.48
CA GLU A 612 66.06 -6.07 39.60
C GLU A 612 67.25 -5.74 40.52
N ARG A 613 67.04 -5.86 41.83
CA ARG A 613 68.05 -5.68 42.88
C ARG A 613 68.01 -6.91 43.78
N GLY A 614 69.15 -7.55 44.03
CA GLY A 614 69.21 -8.74 44.89
C GLY A 614 68.75 -8.45 46.33
N ASP A 615 68.41 -9.51 47.08
CA ASP A 615 67.73 -9.52 48.41
C ASP A 615 68.44 -8.81 49.59
N ARG A 616 69.40 -7.92 49.34
CA ARG A 616 70.10 -7.18 50.40
C ARG A 616 69.65 -5.72 50.45
N THR A 617 68.92 -5.40 51.50
CA THR A 617 68.51 -4.06 51.96
C THR A 617 69.65 -3.20 52.50
N ASP A 618 70.91 -3.52 52.16
CA ASP A 618 72.07 -2.78 52.63
C ASP A 618 72.59 -1.82 51.54
N GLN A 619 72.97 -0.61 51.96
CA GLN A 619 73.05 0.65 51.18
C GLN A 619 74.10 0.71 50.03
N SER A 620 74.25 -0.35 49.26
CA SER A 620 75.11 -0.42 48.08
C SER A 620 74.41 0.20 46.85
N ARG A 621 74.99 1.30 46.35
CA ARG A 621 74.41 2.19 45.33
C ARG A 621 74.50 1.60 43.91
N GLY A 622 73.36 1.26 43.31
CA GLY A 622 73.23 0.88 41.88
C GLY A 622 71.76 0.72 41.42
N PHE A 623 71.49 0.94 40.13
CA PHE A 623 70.14 1.04 39.52
C PHE A 623 69.54 -0.28 38.99
N GLY A 624 70.18 -1.43 39.26
CA GLY A 624 69.79 -2.72 38.67
C GLY A 624 70.02 -2.83 37.15
N LEU A 625 70.41 -1.74 36.48
CA LEU A 625 70.65 -1.69 35.04
C LEU A 625 72.04 -2.21 34.63
N GLY A 626 73.03 -2.18 35.51
CA GLY A 626 74.42 -2.48 35.15
C GLY A 626 74.62 -3.90 34.60
N LEU A 627 74.07 -4.91 35.30
CA LEU A 627 74.14 -6.32 34.86
C LEU A 627 73.26 -6.58 33.63
N TRP A 628 72.10 -5.94 33.56
CA TRP A 628 71.22 -6.02 32.39
C TRP A 628 71.90 -5.45 31.13
N VAL A 629 72.53 -4.27 31.22
CA VAL A 629 73.30 -3.64 30.12
C VAL A 629 74.48 -4.51 29.73
N ALA A 630 75.23 -5.02 30.71
CA ALA A 630 76.36 -5.90 30.43
C ALA A 630 75.91 -7.17 29.67
N ARG A 631 74.80 -7.80 30.09
CA ARG A 631 74.25 -8.99 29.42
C ARG A 631 73.76 -8.66 28.01
N ARG A 632 73.12 -7.51 27.83
CA ARG A 632 72.67 -7.05 26.51
C ARG A 632 73.84 -6.81 25.55
N VAL A 633 74.93 -6.21 26.03
CA VAL A 633 76.17 -6.05 25.25
C VAL A 633 76.74 -7.41 24.84
N ALA A 634 76.76 -8.39 25.75
CA ALA A 634 77.23 -9.75 25.45
C ALA A 634 76.39 -10.40 24.33
N LEU A 635 75.06 -10.34 24.47
CA LEU A 635 74.11 -10.89 23.49
C LEU A 635 74.25 -10.21 22.12
N LEU A 636 74.44 -8.89 22.09
CA LEU A 636 74.69 -8.16 20.83
C LEU A 636 75.99 -8.62 20.15
N HIS A 637 77.01 -8.99 20.92
CA HIS A 637 78.25 -9.56 20.41
C HIS A 637 78.19 -11.08 20.19
N GLY A 638 77.00 -11.69 20.24
CA GLY A 638 76.82 -13.12 20.00
C GLY A 638 77.39 -14.03 21.10
N GLY A 639 77.55 -13.51 22.32
CA GLY A 639 77.89 -14.30 23.51
C GLY A 639 76.89 -14.08 24.65
N GLU A 640 77.29 -14.40 25.88
CA GLU A 640 76.43 -14.31 27.07
C GLU A 640 77.23 -13.92 28.32
N ILE A 641 76.53 -13.47 29.37
CA ILE A 641 77.09 -13.35 30.71
C ILE A 641 76.56 -14.48 31.58
N ASP A 642 77.48 -15.22 32.18
CA ASP A 642 77.20 -16.25 33.17
C ASP A 642 77.73 -15.83 34.55
N VAL A 643 77.14 -16.40 35.61
CA VAL A 643 77.52 -16.10 36.99
C VAL A 643 77.67 -17.38 37.80
N GLU A 644 78.82 -17.52 38.45
CA GLU A 644 79.04 -18.51 39.49
C GLU A 644 79.19 -17.81 40.83
N SER A 645 78.29 -18.08 41.76
CA SER A 645 78.33 -17.48 43.08
C SER A 645 77.90 -18.50 44.12
N ARG A 646 78.57 -18.50 45.27
CA ARG A 646 78.15 -19.25 46.44
C ARG A 646 78.14 -18.30 47.64
N LEU A 647 77.04 -18.30 48.39
CA LEU A 647 76.89 -17.45 49.56
C LEU A 647 78.10 -17.59 50.50
N GLY A 648 78.74 -16.46 50.82
CA GLY A 648 79.92 -16.37 51.68
C GLY A 648 81.28 -16.65 51.03
N HIS A 649 81.32 -17.09 49.76
CA HIS A 649 82.54 -17.51 49.06
C HIS A 649 82.92 -16.65 47.85
N GLY A 650 82.18 -15.57 47.57
CA GLY A 650 82.44 -14.68 46.44
C GLY A 650 81.58 -14.93 45.20
N THR A 651 81.83 -14.16 44.16
CA THR A 651 81.12 -14.20 42.87
C THR A 651 82.12 -14.13 41.72
N CYS A 652 81.88 -14.89 40.67
CA CYS A 652 82.60 -14.84 39.40
C CYS A 652 81.61 -14.59 38.27
N PHE A 653 81.73 -13.43 37.62
CA PHE A 653 81.01 -13.13 36.38
C PHE A 653 81.89 -13.47 35.18
N ARG A 654 81.35 -14.20 34.22
CA ARG A 654 82.00 -14.51 32.95
C ARG A 654 81.24 -13.87 31.81
N LEU A 655 81.85 -12.87 31.18
CA LEU A 655 81.36 -12.24 29.97
C LEU A 655 82.02 -12.90 28.76
N THR A 656 81.22 -13.50 27.88
CA THR A 656 81.69 -14.05 26.61
C THR A 656 81.23 -13.21 25.44
N ILE A 657 82.10 -13.00 24.45
CA ILE A 657 81.79 -12.29 23.21
C ILE A 657 82.38 -13.01 22.00
N ALA A 658 81.63 -13.05 20.89
CA ALA A 658 82.12 -13.58 19.62
C ALA A 658 82.91 -12.50 18.85
N ALA A 659 83.88 -12.93 18.04
CA ALA A 659 84.58 -12.03 17.13
C ALA A 659 83.60 -11.52 16.06
N GLN A 660 83.50 -10.20 15.95
CA GLN A 660 82.62 -9.55 14.98
C GLN A 660 83.30 -9.52 13.60
N ARG A 661 82.49 -9.47 12.54
CA ARG A 661 83.01 -9.23 11.19
C ARG A 661 83.18 -7.73 10.99
N LEU A 662 84.35 -7.30 10.52
CA LEU A 662 84.51 -5.93 10.02
C LEU A 662 83.57 -5.77 8.81
N ALA A 663 82.67 -4.79 8.87
CA ALA A 663 81.88 -4.43 7.71
C ALA A 663 82.84 -3.95 6.61
N LYS A 664 82.68 -4.50 5.39
CA LYS A 664 83.45 -4.08 4.21
C LYS A 664 83.06 -2.67 3.78
#